data_AF-A0A9Q0CQ37-F1
#
_entry.id   AF-A0A9Q0CQ37-F1
#
_cell.length_a   1.000
_cell.length_b   1.000
_cell.length_c   1.000
_cell.angle_alpha   90.00
_cell.angle_beta   90.00
_cell.angle_gamma   90.00
#
_symmetry.space_group_name_H-M   'P 1'
#
loop_
_entity.id
_entity.type
_entity.pdbx_description
1 polymer ?
#
loop_
_entity_poly.entity_id
_entity_poly.type
_entity_poly.pdbx_seq_one_letter_code
_entity_poly.pdbx_strand_id
1 'polypeptide(L)'
;MEDRGKNAELETLILRVEQLQRERDELKKDIEQLCMQQAGPGYLSMATQMHSQRTANLEQDIETLQKRLSSCLREKHNLQEELAEAHRIKSQLAELHNAELTKNKEADKQVKFFQNCVAAAFAERDQALMEREKVKEREEPLTKKLAELEERIEELQSSFLHKKRSKEKLEVELKDLIIQIEPFEKVIEKFYGIRDRDLISSSDTTTEEKCQCLLRDSPDNWIYAEDGETSTMKYIASLEEEKDALKNSIDKLQNNLRMGLEIEHHLRRNVQSLEKKQMLYDKLVNDKLKVLREFCNHLRFEISRKLEEEESHIKDDFSGILEKLSQIKIEPQCDAKTSEEPLDDKNDDIEYKDVHISADVINDIAESSDPRTNISNDNIDMSKALAQALQEKVATLLLLSQQEERHLLERNMNEALLKKIEELQKNLSQVTNEKVKALMELAKLKQDIQLLQQDSGNNPRHGGQASNDLAIVKRNKIQEEGKLKNIIKKTYLRRWISNAQDDASTDAKEYSVNLARLKIENATFQESVANMERLTSSIHRLHISLMKVQEDLKSEAGPSENTYEALSSVITESNLMKTALGNVLPISWSGNSADDAITYESLYESSDPSEASRSEKADPLSSASLEMVELLLLAAETLTERLIDRNASI
;
A
#
# COMPACT_ATOMS: atom_id res chain seq x y z
N MET A 1 -121.66 -20.92 -44.85
CA MET A 1 -121.72 -20.73 -46.31
C MET A 1 -121.26 -19.33 -46.76
N GLU A 2 -121.03 -18.37 -45.85
CA GLU A 2 -120.54 -17.01 -46.19
C GLU A 2 -119.04 -16.92 -46.55
N ASP A 3 -118.24 -17.93 -46.23
CA ASP A 3 -116.77 -17.88 -46.44
C ASP A 3 -116.34 -18.21 -47.89
N ARG A 4 -117.20 -18.92 -48.64
CA ARG A 4 -116.95 -19.21 -50.06
C ARG A 4 -117.19 -18.01 -50.98
N GLY A 5 -118.08 -17.09 -50.59
CA GLY A 5 -118.36 -15.86 -51.36
C GLY A 5 -117.22 -14.85 -51.25
N LYS A 6 -116.66 -14.69 -50.04
CA LYS A 6 -115.51 -13.81 -49.80
C LYS A 6 -114.23 -14.28 -50.51
N ASN A 7 -114.04 -15.58 -50.66
CA ASN A 7 -112.88 -16.13 -51.35
C ASN A 7 -112.94 -15.90 -52.87
N ALA A 8 -114.13 -16.00 -53.49
CA ALA A 8 -114.32 -15.67 -54.90
C ALA A 8 -114.16 -14.16 -55.16
N GLU A 9 -114.67 -13.30 -54.27
CA GLU A 9 -114.44 -11.85 -54.35
C GLU A 9 -112.95 -11.51 -54.20
N LEU A 10 -112.26 -12.12 -53.23
CA LEU A 10 -110.82 -11.94 -53.05
C LEU A 10 -110.01 -12.34 -54.29
N GLU A 11 -110.35 -13.46 -54.92
CA GLU A 11 -109.68 -13.95 -56.13
C GLU A 11 -109.93 -13.02 -57.33
N THR A 12 -111.15 -12.48 -57.48
CA THR A 12 -111.44 -11.45 -58.50
C THR A 12 -110.71 -10.12 -58.23
N LEU A 13 -110.57 -9.73 -56.97
CA LEU A 13 -109.81 -8.55 -56.55
C LEU A 13 -108.31 -8.71 -56.84
N ILE A 14 -107.74 -9.89 -56.58
CA ILE A 14 -106.34 -10.20 -56.89
C ILE A 14 -106.10 -10.10 -58.39
N LEU A 15 -106.94 -10.75 -59.21
CA LEU A 15 -106.83 -10.66 -60.68
C LEU A 15 -106.96 -9.21 -61.19
N ARG A 16 -107.82 -8.41 -60.55
CA ARG A 16 -107.97 -6.99 -60.89
C ARG A 16 -106.74 -6.17 -60.51
N VAL A 17 -106.11 -6.45 -59.37
CA VAL A 17 -104.85 -5.81 -58.95
C VAL A 17 -103.72 -6.18 -59.91
N GLU A 18 -103.59 -7.44 -60.28
CA GLU A 18 -102.57 -7.90 -61.24
C GLU A 18 -102.77 -7.28 -62.62
N GLN A 19 -104.01 -7.12 -63.06
CA GLN A 19 -104.32 -6.42 -64.30
C GLN A 19 -103.95 -4.93 -64.22
N LEU A 20 -104.33 -4.25 -63.15
CA LEU A 20 -103.99 -2.83 -62.95
C LEU A 20 -102.48 -2.63 -62.80
N GLN A 21 -101.75 -3.58 -62.23
CA GLN A 21 -100.29 -3.54 -62.17
C GLN A 21 -99.67 -3.64 -63.57
N ARG A 22 -100.18 -4.54 -64.42
CA ARG A 22 -99.74 -4.64 -65.82
C ARG A 22 -100.07 -3.38 -66.61
N GLU A 23 -101.29 -2.84 -66.48
CA GLU A 23 -101.70 -1.59 -67.13
C GLU A 23 -100.85 -0.40 -66.66
N ARG A 24 -100.51 -0.34 -65.36
CA ARG A 24 -99.60 0.67 -64.80
C ARG A 24 -98.19 0.55 -65.38
N ASP A 25 -97.67 -0.68 -65.47
CA ASP A 25 -96.33 -0.92 -66.01
C ASP A 25 -96.25 -0.63 -67.52
N GLU A 26 -97.31 -0.92 -68.29
CA GLU A 26 -97.43 -0.51 -69.69
C GLU A 26 -97.52 1.01 -69.84
N LEU A 27 -98.38 1.68 -69.06
CA LEU A 27 -98.46 3.15 -69.07
C LEU A 27 -97.14 3.80 -68.68
N LYS A 28 -96.39 3.21 -67.75
CA LYS A 28 -95.06 3.70 -67.38
C LYS A 28 -94.10 3.61 -68.56
N LYS A 29 -94.11 2.50 -69.30
CA LYS A 29 -93.29 2.35 -70.52
C LYS A 29 -93.72 3.33 -71.61
N ASP A 30 -95.02 3.52 -71.82
CA ASP A 30 -95.55 4.47 -72.79
C ASP A 30 -95.18 5.91 -72.44
N ILE A 31 -95.24 6.28 -71.16
CA ILE A 31 -94.78 7.60 -70.66
C ILE A 31 -93.27 7.75 -70.85
N GLU A 32 -92.46 6.76 -70.51
CA GLU A 32 -91.02 6.78 -70.75
C GLU A 32 -90.71 6.93 -72.25
N GLN A 33 -91.44 6.22 -73.11
CA GLN A 33 -91.31 6.31 -74.57
C GLN A 33 -91.76 7.68 -75.11
N LEU A 34 -92.88 8.23 -74.61
CA LEU A 34 -93.36 9.57 -74.96
C LEU A 34 -92.38 10.66 -74.48
N CYS A 35 -91.81 10.53 -73.29
CA CYS A 35 -90.78 11.43 -72.80
C CYS A 35 -89.51 11.35 -73.64
N MET A 36 -89.07 10.14 -74.04
CA MET A 36 -87.95 9.96 -74.97
C MET A 36 -88.25 10.55 -76.36
N GLN A 37 -89.49 10.46 -76.85
CA GLN A 37 -89.90 11.03 -78.14
C GLN A 37 -90.04 12.56 -78.11
N GLN A 38 -90.62 13.13 -77.04
CA GLN A 38 -90.84 14.57 -76.89
C GLN A 38 -89.57 15.36 -76.59
N ALA A 39 -88.56 14.71 -75.99
CA ALA A 39 -87.32 15.38 -75.66
C ALA A 39 -86.43 15.70 -76.88
N GLY A 40 -86.81 15.25 -78.08
CA GLY A 40 -86.11 15.51 -79.34
C GLY A 40 -84.74 14.81 -79.46
N PRO A 41 -84.14 14.75 -80.65
CA PRO A 41 -82.85 14.04 -80.86
C PRO A 41 -81.69 14.57 -80.00
N GLY A 42 -81.76 15.82 -79.53
CA GLY A 42 -80.72 16.47 -78.73
C GLY A 42 -80.70 16.08 -77.24
N TYR A 43 -81.84 15.74 -76.63
CA TYR A 43 -81.89 15.44 -75.19
C TYR A 43 -81.10 14.18 -74.82
N LEU A 44 -81.22 13.11 -75.61
CA LEU A 44 -80.44 11.90 -75.40
C LEU A 44 -78.94 12.18 -75.47
N SER A 45 -78.51 13.05 -76.40
CA SER A 45 -77.12 13.49 -76.52
C SER A 45 -76.67 14.31 -75.31
N MET A 46 -77.48 15.24 -74.81
CA MET A 46 -77.14 16.05 -73.62
C MET A 46 -77.13 15.23 -72.33
N ALA A 47 -78.10 14.33 -72.14
CA ALA A 47 -78.13 13.42 -70.99
C ALA A 47 -76.92 12.48 -71.01
N THR A 48 -76.59 11.92 -72.17
CA THR A 48 -75.38 11.09 -72.35
C THR A 48 -74.11 11.90 -72.08
N GLN A 49 -74.02 13.14 -72.55
CA GLN A 49 -72.88 14.01 -72.28
C GLN A 49 -72.74 14.33 -70.78
N MET A 50 -73.84 14.66 -70.09
CA MET A 50 -73.81 14.90 -68.64
C MET A 50 -73.45 13.64 -67.84
N HIS A 51 -73.99 12.48 -68.24
CA HIS A 51 -73.63 11.21 -67.62
C HIS A 51 -72.16 10.87 -67.83
N SER A 52 -71.65 10.99 -69.06
CA SER A 52 -70.23 10.78 -69.37
C SER A 52 -69.32 11.74 -68.60
N GLN A 53 -69.70 13.02 -68.48
CA GLN A 53 -68.95 14.00 -67.69
C GLN A 53 -68.96 13.67 -66.20
N ARG A 54 -70.13 13.29 -65.64
CA ARG A 54 -70.24 12.87 -64.25
C ARG A 54 -69.43 11.61 -63.98
N THR A 55 -69.45 10.63 -64.88
CA THR A 55 -68.64 9.41 -64.78
C THR A 55 -67.15 9.74 -64.80
N ALA A 56 -66.68 10.58 -65.73
CA ALA A 56 -65.28 11.00 -65.80
C ALA A 56 -64.82 11.75 -64.53
N ASN A 57 -65.66 12.65 -63.99
CA ASN A 57 -65.37 13.34 -62.74
C ASN A 57 -65.28 12.35 -61.55
N LEU A 58 -66.21 11.39 -61.48
CA LEU A 58 -66.19 10.35 -60.44
C LEU A 58 -64.99 9.42 -60.58
N GLU A 59 -64.59 9.05 -61.78
CA GLU A 59 -63.39 8.26 -62.05
C GLU A 59 -62.12 9.01 -61.61
N GLN A 60 -62.03 10.30 -61.91
CA GLN A 60 -60.94 11.15 -61.44
C GLN A 60 -60.93 11.24 -59.91
N ASP A 61 -62.07 11.46 -59.26
CA ASP A 61 -62.18 11.50 -57.80
C ASP A 61 -61.76 10.16 -57.18
N ILE A 62 -62.19 9.02 -57.76
CA ILE A 62 -61.76 7.68 -57.34
C ILE A 62 -60.23 7.54 -57.48
N GLU A 63 -59.65 7.96 -58.59
CA GLU A 63 -58.20 7.89 -58.81
C GLU A 63 -57.44 8.76 -57.80
N THR A 64 -57.93 9.97 -57.50
CA THR A 64 -57.30 10.84 -56.49
C THR A 64 -57.39 10.24 -55.09
N LEU A 65 -58.53 9.64 -54.73
CA LEU A 65 -58.71 8.96 -53.43
C LEU A 65 -57.82 7.71 -53.33
N GLN A 66 -57.65 6.94 -54.41
CA GLN A 66 -56.73 5.80 -54.44
C GLN A 66 -55.26 6.24 -54.28
N LYS A 67 -54.86 7.34 -54.93
CA LYS A 67 -53.52 7.93 -54.73
C LYS A 67 -53.31 8.38 -53.29
N ARG A 68 -54.31 9.03 -52.67
CA ARG A 68 -54.24 9.42 -51.25
C ARG A 68 -54.19 8.21 -50.31
N LEU A 69 -54.99 7.19 -50.57
CA LEU A 69 -54.99 5.95 -49.79
C LEU A 69 -53.63 5.24 -49.86
N SER A 70 -53.03 5.13 -51.04
CA SER A 70 -51.71 4.53 -51.20
C SER A 70 -50.60 5.36 -50.52
N SER A 71 -50.67 6.69 -50.53
CA SER A 71 -49.77 7.56 -49.74
C SER A 71 -49.93 7.29 -48.25
N CYS A 72 -51.17 7.29 -47.75
CA CYS A 72 -51.47 7.06 -46.34
C CYS A 72 -51.03 5.66 -45.85
N LEU A 73 -51.17 4.63 -46.68
CA LEU A 73 -50.67 3.29 -46.37
C LEU A 73 -49.15 3.24 -46.28
N ARG A 74 -48.44 3.97 -47.14
CA ARG A 74 -46.98 4.07 -47.09
C ARG A 74 -46.51 4.81 -45.84
N GLU A 75 -47.14 5.95 -45.54
CA GLU A 75 -46.85 6.71 -44.31
C GLU A 75 -47.11 5.87 -43.06
N LYS A 76 -48.22 5.12 -43.01
CA LYS A 76 -48.49 4.17 -41.92
C LYS A 76 -47.38 3.14 -41.78
N HIS A 77 -46.89 2.58 -42.89
CA HIS A 77 -45.80 1.60 -42.86
C HIS A 77 -44.50 2.23 -42.33
N ASN A 78 -44.13 3.42 -42.82
CA ASN A 78 -42.95 4.15 -42.34
C ASN A 78 -43.05 4.44 -40.84
N LEU A 79 -44.21 4.90 -40.35
CA LEU A 79 -44.42 5.14 -38.91
C LEU A 79 -44.32 3.86 -38.08
N GLN A 80 -44.70 2.70 -38.63
CA GLN A 80 -44.51 1.42 -37.95
C GLN A 80 -43.03 1.03 -37.85
N GLU A 81 -42.23 1.30 -38.89
CA GLU A 81 -40.78 1.08 -38.86
C GLU A 81 -40.10 2.04 -37.87
N GLU A 82 -40.45 3.32 -37.88
CA GLU A 82 -39.92 4.32 -36.93
C GLU A 82 -40.27 3.95 -35.48
N LEU A 83 -41.49 3.47 -35.22
CA LEU A 83 -41.90 3.01 -33.90
C LEU A 83 -41.12 1.76 -33.47
N ALA A 84 -40.89 0.81 -34.38
CA ALA A 84 -40.07 -0.38 -34.09
C ALA A 84 -38.63 0.00 -33.75
N GLU A 85 -38.03 0.94 -34.49
CA GLU A 85 -36.68 1.43 -34.21
C GLU A 85 -36.62 2.21 -32.89
N ALA A 86 -37.62 3.04 -32.59
CA ALA A 86 -37.71 3.74 -31.31
C ALA A 86 -37.78 2.75 -30.12
N HIS A 87 -38.52 1.65 -30.24
CA HIS A 87 -38.55 0.59 -29.24
C HIS A 87 -37.21 -0.14 -29.09
N ARG A 88 -36.50 -0.37 -30.21
CA ARG A 88 -35.16 -0.95 -30.21
C ARG A 88 -34.16 -0.04 -29.49
N ILE A 89 -34.12 1.24 -29.84
CA ILE A 89 -33.25 2.25 -29.19
C ILE A 89 -33.58 2.35 -27.71
N LYS A 90 -34.87 2.38 -27.33
CA LYS A 90 -35.29 2.40 -25.92
C LYS A 90 -34.75 1.20 -25.14
N SER A 91 -34.76 0.02 -25.75
CA SER A 91 -34.25 -1.20 -25.12
C SER A 91 -32.72 -1.14 -24.94
N GLN A 92 -31.99 -0.71 -25.97
CA GLN A 92 -30.54 -0.49 -25.88
C GLN A 92 -30.16 0.53 -24.81
N LEU A 93 -30.92 1.63 -24.71
CA LEU A 93 -30.68 2.65 -23.68
C LEU A 93 -30.90 2.09 -22.27
N ALA A 94 -31.92 1.24 -22.08
CA ALA A 94 -32.16 0.59 -20.79
C ALA A 94 -31.02 -0.39 -20.41
N GLU A 95 -30.51 -1.15 -21.38
CA GLU A 95 -29.35 -2.02 -21.19
C GLU A 95 -28.08 -1.23 -20.81
N LEU A 96 -27.80 -0.14 -21.54
CA LEU A 96 -26.67 0.75 -21.24
C LEU A 96 -26.81 1.40 -19.86
N HIS A 97 -28.00 1.86 -19.50
CA HIS A 97 -28.25 2.44 -18.18
C HIS A 97 -28.00 1.42 -17.07
N ASN A 98 -28.48 0.19 -17.22
CA ASN A 98 -28.24 -0.89 -16.27
C ASN A 98 -26.74 -1.23 -16.17
N ALA A 99 -26.03 -1.29 -17.30
CA ALA A 99 -24.58 -1.51 -17.31
C ALA A 99 -23.84 -0.41 -16.53
N GLU A 100 -24.17 0.86 -16.77
CA GLU A 100 -23.54 1.97 -16.06
C GLU A 100 -23.89 1.97 -14.57
N LEU A 101 -25.12 1.61 -14.18
CA LEU A 101 -25.50 1.43 -12.78
C LEU A 101 -24.69 0.32 -12.11
N THR A 102 -24.43 -0.80 -12.78
CA THR A 102 -23.60 -1.88 -12.22
C THR A 102 -22.16 -1.45 -12.04
N LYS A 103 -21.61 -0.71 -13.00
CA LYS A 103 -20.27 -0.13 -12.93
C LYS A 103 -20.16 0.89 -11.80
N ASN A 104 -21.17 1.74 -11.61
CA ASN A 104 -21.21 2.70 -10.51
C ASN A 104 -21.26 2.01 -9.15
N LYS A 105 -22.09 0.97 -9.00
CA LYS A 105 -22.12 0.14 -7.77
C LYS A 105 -20.78 -0.51 -7.47
N GLU A 106 -20.04 -0.94 -8.48
CA GLU A 106 -18.72 -1.52 -8.29
C GLU A 106 -17.67 -0.46 -7.90
N ALA A 107 -17.73 0.72 -8.53
CA ALA A 107 -16.90 1.85 -8.12
C ALA A 107 -17.16 2.26 -6.67
N ASP A 108 -18.42 2.30 -6.22
CA ASP A 108 -18.78 2.58 -4.82
C ASP A 108 -18.19 1.55 -3.85
N LYS A 109 -18.17 0.26 -4.22
CA LYS A 109 -17.52 -0.77 -3.41
C LYS A 109 -16.01 -0.55 -3.31
N GLN A 110 -15.36 -0.19 -4.42
CA GLN A 110 -13.93 0.10 -4.43
C GLN A 110 -13.60 1.32 -3.55
N VAL A 111 -14.40 2.40 -3.65
CA VAL A 111 -14.23 3.58 -2.80
C VAL A 111 -14.35 3.21 -1.33
N LYS A 112 -15.39 2.44 -0.94
CA LYS A 112 -15.55 1.95 0.43
C LYS A 112 -14.39 1.06 0.90
N PHE A 113 -13.88 0.20 0.02
CA PHE A 113 -12.70 -0.60 0.30
C PHE A 113 -11.49 0.28 0.60
N PHE A 114 -11.19 1.26 -0.25
CA PHE A 114 -10.06 2.17 -0.01
C PHE A 114 -10.25 3.03 1.24
N GLN A 115 -11.46 3.50 1.53
CA GLN A 115 -11.77 4.21 2.78
C GLN A 115 -11.46 3.35 4.01
N ASN A 116 -11.85 2.07 3.99
CA ASN A 116 -11.57 1.14 5.07
C ASN A 116 -10.06 0.86 5.21
N CYS A 117 -9.35 0.68 4.11
CA CYS A 117 -7.89 0.52 4.13
C CYS A 117 -7.18 1.73 4.71
N VAL A 118 -7.60 2.94 4.32
CA VAL A 118 -7.05 4.20 4.84
C VAL A 118 -7.35 4.34 6.34
N ALA A 119 -8.58 4.04 6.77
CA ALA A 119 -8.94 4.06 8.19
C ALA A 119 -8.12 3.06 9.02
N ALA A 120 -7.91 1.84 8.51
CA ALA A 120 -7.06 0.84 9.16
C ALA A 120 -5.60 1.30 9.26
N ALA A 121 -5.04 1.85 8.18
CA ALA A 121 -3.67 2.37 8.19
C ALA A 121 -3.49 3.52 9.19
N PHE A 122 -4.49 4.40 9.33
CA PHE A 122 -4.47 5.44 10.36
C PHE A 122 -4.53 4.86 11.77
N ALA A 123 -5.38 3.86 12.02
CA ALA A 123 -5.46 3.20 13.32
C ALA A 123 -4.14 2.50 13.68
N GLU A 124 -3.50 1.81 12.74
CA GLU A 124 -2.19 1.17 12.92
C GLU A 124 -1.08 2.21 13.21
N ARG A 125 -1.07 3.32 12.47
CA ARG A 125 -0.13 4.43 12.70
C ARG A 125 -0.31 5.01 14.11
N ASP A 126 -1.55 5.26 14.52
CA ASP A 126 -1.86 5.87 15.80
C ASP A 126 -1.52 4.91 16.96
N GLN A 127 -1.73 3.61 16.78
CA GLN A 127 -1.26 2.59 17.72
C GLN A 127 0.28 2.58 17.82
N ALA A 128 0.99 2.58 16.70
CA ALA A 128 2.45 2.59 16.68
C ALA A 128 3.04 3.86 17.32
N LEU A 129 2.39 5.02 17.13
CA LEU A 129 2.77 6.25 17.79
C LEU A 129 2.59 6.17 19.31
N MET A 130 1.45 5.65 19.78
CA MET A 130 1.20 5.47 21.21
C MET A 130 2.20 4.50 21.85
N GLU A 131 2.51 3.38 21.18
CA GLU A 131 3.53 2.43 21.64
C GLU A 131 4.92 3.08 21.70
N ARG A 132 5.29 3.88 20.68
CA ARG A 132 6.54 4.64 20.66
C ARG A 132 6.63 5.64 21.82
N GLU A 133 5.57 6.39 22.08
CA GLU A 133 5.52 7.34 23.21
C GLU A 133 5.69 6.63 24.55
N LYS A 134 5.01 5.49 24.73
CA LYS A 134 5.12 4.66 25.94
C LYS A 134 6.54 4.09 26.14
N VAL A 135 7.24 3.73 25.06
CA VAL A 135 8.64 3.31 25.14
C VAL A 135 9.54 4.48 25.51
N LYS A 136 9.33 5.64 24.88
CA LYS A 136 10.10 6.86 25.17
C LYS A 136 9.95 7.31 26.63
N GLU A 137 8.73 7.24 27.18
CA GLU A 137 8.46 7.55 28.60
C GLU A 137 9.24 6.61 29.54
N ARG A 138 9.43 5.35 29.16
CA ARG A 138 10.22 4.38 29.94
C ARG A 138 11.73 4.55 29.77
N GLU A 139 12.17 5.00 28.60
CA GLU A 139 13.58 5.22 28.27
C GLU A 139 14.15 6.45 28.99
N GLU A 140 13.41 7.55 29.08
CA GLU A 140 13.88 8.80 29.70
C GLU A 140 14.40 8.66 31.16
N PRO A 141 13.75 7.94 32.08
CA PRO A 141 14.31 7.74 33.41
C PRO A 141 15.52 6.80 33.41
N LEU A 142 15.64 5.88 32.43
CA LEU A 142 16.79 5.00 32.30
C LEU A 142 18.01 5.75 31.78
N THR A 143 17.84 6.65 30.81
CA THR A 143 18.94 7.50 30.32
C THR A 143 19.46 8.43 31.41
N LYS A 144 18.57 8.99 32.25
CA LYS A 144 18.97 9.75 33.44
C LYS A 144 19.80 8.90 34.41
N LYS A 145 19.37 7.67 34.72
CA LYS A 145 20.13 6.76 35.59
C LYS A 145 21.48 6.34 34.98
N LEU A 146 21.56 6.17 33.67
CA LEU A 146 22.83 5.86 33.00
C LEU A 146 23.81 7.04 33.11
N ALA A 147 23.35 8.27 32.91
CA ALA A 147 24.19 9.45 33.11
C ALA A 147 24.70 9.57 34.56
N GLU A 148 23.84 9.30 35.56
CA GLU A 148 24.25 9.26 36.97
C GLU A 148 25.33 8.19 37.24
N LEU A 149 25.22 7.01 36.60
CA LEU A 149 26.21 5.95 36.73
C LEU A 149 27.53 6.28 36.02
N GLU A 150 27.47 6.94 34.86
CA GLU A 150 28.66 7.42 34.15
C GLU A 150 29.43 8.45 34.98
N GLU A 151 28.74 9.44 35.56
CA GLU A 151 29.35 10.42 36.48
C GLU A 151 30.00 9.74 37.69
N ARG A 152 29.33 8.72 38.25
CA ARG A 152 29.87 7.92 39.36
C ARG A 152 31.16 7.18 38.99
N ILE A 153 31.23 6.65 37.76
CA ILE A 153 32.42 5.96 37.26
C ILE A 153 33.58 6.95 37.08
N GLU A 154 33.32 8.13 36.52
CA GLU A 154 34.33 9.18 36.36
C GLU A 154 34.89 9.66 37.70
N GLU A 155 34.02 9.84 38.70
CA GLU A 155 34.40 10.18 40.07
C GLU A 155 35.32 9.10 40.69
N LEU A 156 34.91 7.83 40.58
CA LEU A 156 35.69 6.70 41.08
C LEU A 156 37.04 6.58 40.36
N GLN A 157 37.07 6.74 39.05
CA GLN A 157 38.30 6.70 38.24
C GLN A 157 39.25 7.84 38.63
N SER A 158 38.73 9.04 38.88
CA SER A 158 39.49 10.18 39.37
C SER A 158 40.08 9.90 40.76
N SER A 159 39.30 9.32 41.66
CA SER A 159 39.75 8.93 43.00
C SER A 159 40.85 7.84 42.94
N PHE A 160 40.72 6.89 42.02
CA PHE A 160 41.69 5.83 41.78
C PHE A 160 43.02 6.40 41.27
N LEU A 161 42.97 7.30 40.29
CA LEU A 161 44.16 7.98 39.76
C LEU A 161 44.87 8.82 40.84
N HIS A 162 44.11 9.51 41.70
CA HIS A 162 44.67 10.24 42.83
C HIS A 162 45.40 9.30 43.81
N LYS A 163 44.75 8.19 44.20
CA LYS A 163 45.37 7.17 45.07
C LYS A 163 46.62 6.56 44.43
N LYS A 164 46.59 6.29 43.12
CA LYS A 164 47.75 5.78 42.36
C LYS A 164 48.92 6.76 42.42
N ARG A 165 48.70 8.05 42.16
CA ARG A 165 49.75 9.08 42.29
C ARG A 165 50.30 9.17 43.71
N SER A 166 49.44 9.09 44.72
CA SER A 166 49.88 9.11 46.12
C SER A 166 50.75 7.89 46.44
N LYS A 167 50.38 6.70 45.94
CA LYS A 167 51.17 5.48 46.08
C LYS A 167 52.54 5.63 45.41
N GLU A 168 52.57 6.12 44.16
CA GLU A 168 53.83 6.35 43.44
C GLU A 168 54.75 7.33 44.18
N LYS A 169 54.20 8.38 44.79
CA LYS A 169 54.97 9.29 45.65
C LYS A 169 55.58 8.58 46.86
N LEU A 170 54.78 7.80 47.59
CA LEU A 170 55.26 7.03 48.74
C LEU A 170 56.33 6.00 48.35
N GLU A 171 56.20 5.36 47.19
CA GLU A 171 57.22 4.44 46.67
C GLU A 171 58.54 5.16 46.33
N VAL A 172 58.48 6.39 45.83
CA VAL A 172 59.69 7.22 45.62
C VAL A 172 60.31 7.62 46.96
N GLU A 173 59.51 8.11 47.92
CA GLU A 173 59.98 8.46 49.27
C GLU A 173 60.62 7.26 49.98
N LEU A 174 60.04 6.07 49.84
CA LEU A 174 60.60 4.83 50.39
C LEU A 174 61.97 4.51 49.77
N LYS A 175 62.11 4.65 48.45
CA LYS A 175 63.41 4.44 47.77
C LYS A 175 64.44 5.46 48.21
N ASP A 176 64.05 6.73 48.35
CA ASP A 176 64.95 7.77 48.85
C ASP A 176 65.40 7.50 50.29
N LEU A 177 64.50 7.03 51.16
CA LEU A 177 64.83 6.59 52.51
C LEU A 177 65.80 5.42 52.52
N ILE A 178 65.60 4.41 51.66
CA ILE A 178 66.54 3.28 51.52
C ILE A 178 67.92 3.79 51.10
N ILE A 179 68.00 4.71 50.13
CA ILE A 179 69.26 5.33 49.71
C ILE A 179 69.89 6.11 50.87
N GLN A 180 69.10 6.80 51.70
CA GLN A 180 69.60 7.49 52.89
C GLN A 180 70.07 6.54 53.99
N ILE A 181 69.50 5.33 54.08
CA ILE A 181 69.88 4.29 55.05
C ILE A 181 71.22 3.63 54.68
N GLU A 182 71.53 3.45 53.39
CA GLU A 182 72.74 2.76 52.92
C GLU A 182 74.07 3.34 53.50
N PRO A 183 74.28 4.67 53.60
CA PRO A 183 75.44 5.22 54.32
C PRO A 183 75.48 4.85 55.80
N PHE A 184 74.34 4.82 56.49
CA PHE A 184 74.27 4.44 57.89
C PHE A 184 74.60 2.95 58.06
N GLU A 185 74.12 2.07 57.18
CA GLU A 185 74.50 0.65 57.18
C GLU A 185 76.03 0.49 57.03
N LYS A 186 76.68 1.24 56.15
CA LYS A 186 78.15 1.25 56.03
C LYS A 186 78.84 1.75 57.31
N VAL A 187 78.25 2.69 58.02
CA VAL A 187 78.76 3.16 59.32
C VAL A 187 78.63 2.04 60.37
N ILE A 188 77.46 1.40 60.46
CA ILE A 188 77.20 0.26 61.33
C ILE A 188 78.18 -0.88 61.05
N GLU A 189 78.42 -1.24 59.79
CA GLU A 189 79.39 -2.26 59.42
C GLU A 189 80.82 -1.90 59.85
N LYS A 190 81.22 -0.62 59.73
CA LYS A 190 82.52 -0.15 60.20
C LYS A 190 82.66 -0.26 61.72
N PHE A 191 81.69 0.24 62.48
CA PHE A 191 81.73 0.19 63.95
C PHE A 191 81.66 -1.25 64.46
N TYR A 192 80.82 -2.08 63.85
CA TYR A 192 80.77 -3.51 64.15
C TYR A 192 82.10 -4.19 63.84
N GLY A 193 82.75 -3.86 62.70
CA GLY A 193 84.09 -4.36 62.39
C GLY A 193 85.21 -3.84 63.31
N ILE A 194 84.99 -2.76 64.08
CA ILE A 194 85.91 -2.35 65.15
C ILE A 194 85.71 -3.24 66.39
N ARG A 195 84.44 -3.49 66.76
CA ARG A 195 84.08 -4.39 67.85
C ARG A 195 84.54 -5.84 67.61
N ASP A 196 84.39 -6.35 66.38
CA ASP A 196 84.63 -7.75 66.05
C ASP A 196 86.11 -8.09 65.80
N ARG A 197 87.01 -7.09 65.83
CA ARG A 197 88.46 -7.31 65.65
C ARG A 197 89.09 -8.17 66.75
N ASP A 198 88.42 -8.32 67.89
CA ASP A 198 88.88 -9.12 69.04
C ASP A 198 88.13 -10.47 69.19
N LEU A 199 87.09 -10.75 68.39
CA LEU A 199 86.35 -12.02 68.44
C LEU A 199 86.38 -12.74 67.09
N ILE A 200 87.06 -13.89 67.06
CA ILE A 200 87.05 -14.81 65.92
C ILE A 200 85.71 -15.57 65.94
N SER A 201 84.64 -15.00 65.38
CA SER A 201 83.42 -15.77 65.11
C SER A 201 82.72 -15.30 63.84
N SER A 202 82.76 -16.14 62.81
CA SER A 202 82.01 -15.98 61.57
C SER A 202 80.56 -16.41 61.77
N SER A 203 79.65 -15.45 61.91
CA SER A 203 78.22 -15.68 61.70
C SER A 203 77.64 -14.53 60.88
N ASP A 204 76.89 -14.87 59.84
CA ASP A 204 76.13 -13.93 59.03
C ASP A 204 75.00 -13.31 59.87
N THR A 205 75.35 -12.29 60.67
CA THR A 205 74.38 -11.46 61.41
C THR A 205 73.81 -10.38 60.49
N THR A 206 72.49 -10.17 60.54
CA THR A 206 71.80 -9.14 59.75
C THR A 206 72.23 -7.71 60.16
N THR A 207 72.08 -6.72 59.26
CA THR A 207 72.45 -5.32 59.58
C THR A 207 71.71 -4.78 60.79
N GLU A 208 70.45 -5.18 60.97
CA GLU A 208 69.64 -4.80 62.13
C GLU A 208 70.11 -5.47 63.42
N GLU A 209 70.56 -6.73 63.39
CA GLU A 209 71.21 -7.38 64.53
C GLU A 209 72.56 -6.75 64.84
N LYS A 210 73.34 -6.34 63.84
CA LYS A 210 74.59 -5.57 64.04
C LYS A 210 74.30 -4.22 64.69
N CYS A 211 73.24 -3.52 64.25
CA CYS A 211 72.76 -2.29 64.87
C CYS A 211 72.34 -2.54 66.31
N GLN A 212 71.49 -3.56 66.54
CA GLN A 212 71.03 -3.91 67.88
C GLN A 212 72.20 -4.34 68.77
N CYS A 213 73.22 -5.01 68.25
CA CYS A 213 74.45 -5.33 68.99
C CYS A 213 75.23 -4.06 69.37
N LEU A 214 75.38 -3.09 68.46
CA LEU A 214 76.04 -1.81 68.74
C LEU A 214 75.20 -0.87 69.62
N LEU A 215 73.87 -0.99 69.60
CA LEU A 215 72.92 -0.24 70.43
C LEU A 215 72.71 -0.88 71.81
N ARG A 216 72.87 -2.21 71.90
CA ARG A 216 72.86 -2.98 73.16
C ARG A 216 74.26 -3.15 73.74
N ASP A 217 75.29 -2.70 73.03
CA ASP A 217 76.60 -2.54 73.65
C ASP A 217 76.39 -1.62 74.86
N SER A 218 76.78 -2.12 76.04
CA SER A 218 76.75 -1.29 77.24
C SER A 218 77.47 0.01 76.91
N PRO A 219 76.94 1.18 77.29
CA PRO A 219 77.68 2.42 77.16
C PRO A 219 79.09 2.21 77.72
N ASP A 220 79.31 1.41 78.77
CA ASP A 220 80.64 1.10 79.31
C ASP A 220 81.68 0.48 78.34
N ASN A 221 81.26 -0.26 77.30
CA ASN A 221 82.16 -0.74 76.24
C ASN A 221 82.52 0.37 75.23
N TRP A 222 81.68 1.41 75.17
CA TRP A 222 81.76 2.54 74.26
C TRP A 222 81.41 3.84 75.00
N ILE A 223 82.09 4.07 76.13
CA ILE A 223 82.07 5.19 77.11
C ILE A 223 81.51 4.84 78.52
N TYR A 224 82.34 4.95 79.57
CA TYR A 224 81.98 4.85 81.00
C TYR A 224 80.57 5.46 81.33
N ALA A 225 79.59 4.58 81.63
CA ALA A 225 78.23 4.71 82.22
C ALA A 225 77.19 5.63 81.48
N GLU A 226 75.84 5.46 81.47
CA GLU A 226 74.82 4.65 82.20
C GLU A 226 73.42 4.79 81.48
N ASP A 227 72.58 3.75 81.53
CA ASP A 227 71.09 3.62 81.56
C ASP A 227 70.07 4.26 80.56
N GLY A 228 69.00 3.48 80.23
CA GLY A 228 67.71 4.03 79.79
C GLY A 228 66.66 3.11 79.14
N GLU A 229 65.95 2.29 79.93
CA GLU A 229 64.86 1.33 79.59
C GLU A 229 63.55 1.88 78.94
N THR A 230 63.56 2.84 77.99
CA THR A 230 62.29 3.41 77.46
C THR A 230 61.82 2.95 76.08
N SER A 231 62.69 2.37 75.24
CA SER A 231 62.35 2.05 73.84
C SER A 231 61.55 0.76 73.65
N THR A 232 61.69 -0.21 74.54
CA THR A 232 61.08 -1.55 74.38
C THR A 232 59.56 -1.52 74.57
N MET A 233 59.04 -0.68 75.47
CA MET A 233 57.61 -0.59 75.77
C MET A 233 56.80 0.02 74.61
N LYS A 234 57.38 0.99 73.89
CA LYS A 234 56.72 1.68 72.76
C LYS A 234 56.66 0.80 71.51
N TYR A 235 57.70 -0.01 71.30
CA TYR A 235 57.73 -1.01 70.25
C TYR A 235 56.72 -2.14 70.51
N ILE A 236 56.64 -2.63 71.75
CA ILE A 236 55.62 -3.62 72.14
C ILE A 236 54.21 -3.07 71.95
N ALA A 237 53.94 -1.81 72.34
CA ALA A 237 52.64 -1.19 72.12
C ALA A 237 52.29 -1.04 70.62
N SER A 238 53.26 -0.70 69.77
CA SER A 238 53.06 -0.60 68.31
C SER A 238 52.76 -1.96 67.67
N LEU A 239 53.44 -3.02 68.12
CA LEU A 239 53.19 -4.39 67.64
C LEU A 239 51.85 -4.94 68.14
N GLU A 240 51.43 -4.58 69.36
CA GLU A 240 50.12 -4.92 69.90
C GLU A 240 48.99 -4.20 69.13
N GLU A 241 49.19 -2.93 68.77
CA GLU A 241 48.23 -2.16 67.96
C GLU A 241 48.12 -2.71 66.52
N GLU A 242 49.24 -3.07 65.88
CA GLU A 242 49.22 -3.71 64.56
C GLU A 242 48.59 -5.11 64.59
N LYS A 243 48.84 -5.88 65.65
CA LYS A 243 48.21 -7.19 65.85
C LYS A 243 46.70 -7.05 66.02
N ASP A 244 46.23 -6.05 66.77
CA ASP A 244 44.81 -5.80 66.96
C ASP A 244 44.15 -5.26 65.68
N ALA A 245 44.85 -4.41 64.91
CA ALA A 245 44.40 -3.96 63.59
C ALA A 245 44.27 -5.13 62.59
N LEU A 246 45.25 -6.04 62.57
CA LEU A 246 45.23 -7.23 61.73
C LEU A 246 44.11 -8.19 62.15
N LYS A 247 43.90 -8.38 63.45
CA LYS A 247 42.82 -9.21 63.98
C LYS A 247 41.45 -8.66 63.59
N ASN A 248 41.24 -7.34 63.72
CA ASN A 248 40.02 -6.67 63.27
C ASN A 248 39.78 -6.79 61.76
N SER A 249 40.85 -6.80 60.96
CA SER A 249 40.77 -7.02 59.50
C SER A 249 40.37 -8.46 59.18
N ILE A 250 40.96 -9.44 59.88
CA ILE A 250 40.62 -10.86 59.75
C ILE A 250 39.16 -11.10 60.14
N ASP A 251 38.69 -10.51 61.23
CA ASP A 251 37.29 -10.64 61.68
C ASP A 251 36.31 -10.05 60.66
N LYS A 252 36.65 -8.91 60.02
CA LYS A 252 35.87 -8.33 58.91
C LYS A 252 35.84 -9.24 57.69
N LEU A 253 36.97 -9.84 57.30
CA LEU A 253 37.04 -10.77 56.18
C LEU A 253 36.24 -12.05 56.46
N GLN A 254 36.30 -12.58 57.68
CA GLN A 254 35.51 -13.74 58.09
C GLN A 254 34.01 -13.44 58.09
N ASN A 255 33.60 -12.24 58.54
CA ASN A 255 32.20 -11.81 58.47
C ASN A 255 31.72 -11.64 57.02
N ASN A 256 32.54 -11.05 56.15
CA ASN A 256 32.21 -10.94 54.72
C ASN A 256 32.11 -12.32 54.05
N LEU A 257 33.00 -13.25 54.39
CA LEU A 257 32.92 -14.63 53.90
C LEU A 257 31.64 -15.34 54.38
N ARG A 258 31.27 -15.18 55.65
CA ARG A 258 30.02 -15.72 56.20
C ARG A 258 28.80 -15.17 55.45
N MET A 259 28.72 -13.86 55.26
CA MET A 259 27.64 -13.21 54.50
C MET A 259 27.61 -13.72 53.04
N GLY A 260 28.77 -13.88 52.40
CA GLY A 260 28.89 -14.44 51.06
C GLY A 260 28.32 -15.86 50.96
N LEU A 261 28.61 -16.71 51.94
CA LEU A 261 28.08 -18.08 52.01
C LEU A 261 26.57 -18.11 52.26
N GLU A 262 26.03 -17.19 53.06
CA GLU A 262 24.58 -17.07 53.28
C GLU A 262 23.84 -16.65 51.99
N ILE A 263 24.40 -15.70 51.24
CA ILE A 263 23.88 -15.28 49.94
C ILE A 263 23.94 -16.45 48.95
N GLU A 264 25.08 -17.14 48.85
CA GLU A 264 25.23 -18.30 47.98
C GLU A 264 24.21 -19.40 48.33
N HIS A 265 24.02 -19.68 49.61
CA HIS A 265 23.03 -20.65 50.05
C HIS A 265 21.60 -20.21 49.66
N HIS A 266 21.26 -18.94 49.84
CA HIS A 266 19.95 -18.43 49.44
C HIS A 266 19.73 -18.55 47.93
N LEU A 267 20.70 -18.13 47.12
CA LEU A 267 20.64 -18.25 45.67
C LEU A 267 20.51 -19.71 45.22
N ARG A 268 21.28 -20.62 45.82
CA ARG A 268 21.21 -22.07 45.54
C ARG A 268 19.82 -22.64 45.82
N ARG A 269 19.18 -22.26 46.94
CA ARG A 269 17.79 -22.68 47.24
C ARG A 269 16.80 -22.14 46.22
N ASN A 270 16.95 -20.88 45.81
CA ASN A 270 16.06 -20.26 44.82
C ASN A 270 16.19 -20.95 43.46
N VAL A 271 17.41 -21.22 43.00
CA VAL A 271 17.67 -21.97 41.75
C VAL A 271 17.01 -23.34 41.81
N GLN A 272 17.23 -24.11 42.89
CA GLN A 272 16.58 -25.42 43.06
C GLN A 272 15.05 -25.34 43.07
N SER A 273 14.46 -24.27 43.64
CA SER A 273 13.01 -24.07 43.60
C SER A 273 12.52 -23.76 42.19
N LEU A 274 13.28 -23.00 41.40
CA LEU A 274 12.92 -22.65 40.03
C LEU A 274 13.04 -23.86 39.10
N GLU A 275 14.11 -24.65 39.24
CA GLU A 275 14.29 -25.92 38.50
C GLU A 275 13.13 -26.88 38.76
N LYS A 276 12.68 -27.02 40.01
CA LYS A 276 11.49 -27.83 40.34
C LYS A 276 10.22 -27.32 39.66
N LYS A 277 10.00 -26.00 39.64
CA LYS A 277 8.84 -25.42 38.95
C LYS A 277 8.93 -25.64 37.44
N GLN A 278 10.10 -25.45 36.85
CA GLN A 278 10.34 -25.70 35.43
C GLN A 278 10.01 -27.15 35.06
N MET A 279 10.54 -28.13 35.81
CA MET A 279 10.25 -29.55 35.60
C MET A 279 8.75 -29.88 35.66
N LEU A 280 8.00 -29.22 36.55
CA LEU A 280 6.54 -29.40 36.64
C LEU A 280 5.82 -28.83 35.42
N TYR A 281 6.20 -27.63 34.96
CA TYR A 281 5.63 -27.03 33.76
C TYR A 281 5.97 -27.84 32.50
N ASP A 282 7.21 -28.29 32.35
CA ASP A 282 7.64 -29.11 31.23
C ASP A 282 6.85 -30.43 31.18
N LYS A 283 6.63 -31.05 32.34
CA LYS A 283 5.79 -32.26 32.44
C LYS A 283 4.34 -31.97 32.02
N LEU A 284 3.74 -30.88 32.53
CA LEU A 284 2.37 -30.50 32.19
C LEU A 284 2.21 -30.23 30.69
N VAL A 285 3.14 -29.47 30.10
CA VAL A 285 3.13 -29.15 28.66
C VAL A 285 3.26 -30.43 27.83
N ASN A 286 4.19 -31.31 28.19
CA ASN A 286 4.37 -32.58 27.49
C ASN A 286 3.13 -33.49 27.59
N ASP A 287 2.51 -33.58 28.76
CA ASP A 287 1.30 -34.38 28.95
C ASP A 287 0.14 -33.81 28.13
N LYS A 288 -0.03 -32.48 28.08
CA LYS A 288 -1.05 -31.83 27.23
C LYS A 288 -0.77 -31.99 25.74
N LEU A 289 0.50 -31.89 25.32
CA LEU A 289 0.90 -32.11 23.93
C LEU A 289 0.68 -33.56 23.49
N LYS A 290 0.89 -34.54 24.37
CA LYS A 290 0.56 -35.96 24.10
C LYS A 290 -0.93 -36.12 23.83
N VAL A 291 -1.79 -35.60 24.70
CA VAL A 291 -3.25 -35.66 24.52
C VAL A 291 -3.68 -34.99 23.23
N LEU A 292 -3.13 -33.81 22.90
CA LEU A 292 -3.43 -33.12 21.65
C LEU A 292 -3.00 -33.94 20.42
N ARG A 293 -1.83 -34.56 20.48
CA ARG A 293 -1.32 -35.43 19.40
C ARG A 293 -2.23 -36.65 19.19
N GLU A 294 -2.65 -37.30 20.27
CA GLU A 294 -3.60 -38.42 20.23
C GLU A 294 -4.92 -37.99 19.58
N PHE A 295 -5.45 -36.82 19.95
CA PHE A 295 -6.67 -36.26 19.37
C PHE A 295 -6.52 -35.93 17.87
N CYS A 296 -5.42 -35.29 17.46
CA CYS A 296 -5.14 -35.01 16.06
C CYS A 296 -5.02 -36.29 15.23
N ASN A 297 -4.38 -37.33 15.78
CA ASN A 297 -4.26 -38.63 15.13
C ASN A 297 -5.64 -39.29 14.96
N HIS A 298 -6.51 -39.18 15.97
CA HIS A 298 -7.87 -39.70 15.90
C HIS A 298 -8.69 -38.99 14.82
N LEU A 299 -8.68 -37.65 14.78
CA LEU A 299 -9.36 -36.88 13.73
C LEU A 299 -8.84 -37.23 12.34
N ARG A 300 -7.52 -37.37 12.18
CA ARG A 300 -6.92 -37.78 10.91
C ARG A 300 -7.43 -39.16 10.48
N PHE A 301 -7.48 -40.11 11.41
CA PHE A 301 -8.03 -41.44 11.15
C PHE A 301 -9.51 -41.38 10.72
N GLU A 302 -10.33 -40.59 11.42
CA GLU A 302 -11.75 -40.46 11.06
C GLU A 302 -11.98 -39.81 9.68
N ILE A 303 -11.20 -38.77 9.36
CA ILE A 303 -11.24 -38.12 8.04
C ILE A 303 -10.83 -39.10 6.95
N SER A 304 -9.70 -39.81 7.13
CA SER A 304 -9.24 -40.82 6.18
C SER A 304 -10.29 -41.90 5.95
N ARG A 305 -10.89 -42.44 7.02
CA ARG A 305 -11.99 -43.41 6.92
C ARG A 305 -13.17 -42.86 6.11
N LYS A 306 -13.59 -41.62 6.36
CA LYS A 306 -14.72 -41.01 5.63
C LYS A 306 -14.41 -40.81 4.15
N LEU A 307 -13.18 -40.42 3.82
CA LEU A 307 -12.74 -40.28 2.43
C LEU A 307 -12.69 -41.63 1.71
N GLU A 308 -12.21 -42.69 2.38
CA GLU A 308 -12.22 -44.06 1.84
C GLU A 308 -13.65 -44.57 1.62
N GLU A 309 -14.57 -44.28 2.54
CA GLU A 309 -16.01 -44.59 2.38
C GLU A 309 -16.60 -43.88 1.14
N GLU A 310 -16.37 -42.57 0.98
CA GLU A 310 -16.85 -41.81 -0.19
C GLU A 310 -16.20 -42.28 -1.50
N GLU A 311 -14.90 -42.59 -1.48
CA GLU A 311 -14.20 -43.17 -2.63
C GLU A 311 -14.85 -44.50 -3.05
N SER A 312 -15.18 -45.36 -2.09
CA SER A 312 -15.88 -46.62 -2.36
C SER A 312 -17.28 -46.37 -2.95
N HIS A 313 -18.02 -45.38 -2.42
CA HIS A 313 -19.34 -45.00 -2.92
C HIS A 313 -19.30 -44.48 -4.36
N ILE A 314 -18.34 -43.60 -4.66
CA ILE A 314 -18.13 -43.07 -6.02
C ILE A 314 -17.76 -44.20 -6.98
N LYS A 315 -16.94 -45.15 -6.54
CA LYS A 315 -16.53 -46.31 -7.35
C LYS A 315 -17.70 -47.23 -7.64
N ASP A 316 -18.59 -47.45 -6.68
CA ASP A 316 -19.80 -48.25 -6.86
C ASP A 316 -20.79 -47.54 -7.81
N ASP A 317 -21.02 -46.25 -7.62
CA ASP A 317 -21.86 -45.44 -8.52
C ASP A 317 -21.31 -45.41 -9.95
N PHE A 318 -19.99 -45.26 -10.09
CA PHE A 318 -19.32 -45.28 -11.39
C PHE A 318 -19.44 -46.66 -12.05
N SER A 319 -19.30 -47.73 -11.27
CA SER A 319 -19.53 -49.10 -11.74
C SER A 319 -20.98 -49.31 -12.20
N GLY A 320 -21.96 -48.78 -11.46
CA GLY A 320 -23.37 -48.79 -11.86
C GLY A 320 -23.67 -47.96 -13.11
N ILE A 321 -22.99 -46.83 -13.31
CA ILE A 321 -23.07 -46.02 -14.54
C ILE A 321 -22.46 -46.79 -15.72
N LEU A 322 -21.30 -47.42 -15.53
CA LEU A 322 -20.65 -48.25 -16.54
C LEU A 322 -21.52 -49.45 -16.94
N GLU A 323 -22.20 -50.08 -15.99
CA GLU A 323 -23.14 -51.17 -16.25
C GLU A 323 -24.37 -50.68 -17.02
N LYS A 324 -24.91 -49.50 -16.70
CA LYS A 324 -25.99 -48.89 -17.48
C LYS A 324 -25.53 -48.49 -18.88
N LEU A 325 -24.30 -47.98 -19.04
CA LEU A 325 -23.72 -47.66 -20.35
C LEU A 325 -23.46 -48.92 -21.18
N SER A 326 -23.07 -50.03 -20.57
CA SER A 326 -22.92 -51.31 -21.27
C SER A 326 -24.28 -51.87 -21.70
N GLN A 327 -25.35 -51.65 -20.93
CA GLN A 327 -26.73 -51.95 -21.32
C GLN A 327 -27.26 -51.05 -22.45
N ILE A 328 -26.78 -49.81 -22.57
CA ILE A 328 -27.16 -48.86 -23.64
C ILE A 328 -26.45 -49.17 -24.98
N LYS A 329 -25.47 -50.08 -24.99
CA LYS A 329 -24.86 -50.55 -26.22
C LYS A 329 -25.84 -51.46 -26.99
N ILE A 330 -26.56 -50.83 -27.92
CA ILE A 330 -27.17 -51.51 -29.06
C ILE A 330 -26.06 -52.15 -29.88
N GLU A 331 -26.24 -53.44 -30.12
CA GLU A 331 -25.48 -54.33 -31.00
C GLU A 331 -25.16 -53.68 -32.36
N PRO A 332 -23.90 -53.72 -32.78
CA PRO A 332 -23.61 -54.43 -34.02
C PRO A 332 -22.55 -55.51 -33.82
N GLN A 333 -22.84 -56.66 -34.42
CA GLN A 333 -22.00 -57.84 -34.56
C GLN A 333 -20.65 -57.57 -35.26
N CYS A 334 -19.68 -58.42 -34.87
CA CYS A 334 -18.49 -58.89 -35.61
C CYS A 334 -17.37 -57.86 -35.84
N ASP A 335 -16.09 -58.18 -35.75
CA ASP A 335 -15.30 -59.35 -35.38
C ASP A 335 -13.86 -58.81 -35.31
N ALA A 336 -13.06 -59.21 -34.33
CA ALA A 336 -11.61 -59.46 -34.49
C ALA A 336 -10.93 -59.61 -33.12
N LYS A 337 -10.33 -60.79 -32.96
CA LYS A 337 -9.23 -61.10 -32.04
C LYS A 337 -8.11 -60.05 -32.16
N THR A 338 -7.30 -59.86 -31.12
CA THR A 338 -5.90 -60.35 -31.02
C THR A 338 -5.15 -59.69 -29.84
N SER A 339 -4.38 -60.51 -29.13
CA SER A 339 -3.15 -60.23 -28.37
C SER A 339 -3.17 -59.44 -27.06
N GLU A 340 -2.98 -60.20 -25.98
CA GLU A 340 -1.85 -60.00 -25.07
C GLU A 340 -0.54 -59.84 -25.86
N GLU A 341 0.21 -58.75 -25.62
CA GLU A 341 1.63 -58.76 -25.20
C GLU A 341 2.16 -57.31 -25.02
N PRO A 342 3.21 -57.14 -24.19
CA PRO A 342 3.66 -55.85 -23.65
C PRO A 342 4.64 -55.13 -24.56
N LEU A 343 4.62 -53.80 -24.54
CA LEU A 343 5.68 -52.96 -25.12
C LEU A 343 6.12 -51.91 -24.09
N ASP A 344 7.19 -52.28 -23.40
CA ASP A 344 8.45 -51.55 -23.26
C ASP A 344 8.49 -50.04 -23.60
N ASP A 345 8.98 -49.31 -22.60
CA ASP A 345 9.98 -48.25 -22.68
C ASP A 345 9.64 -46.92 -23.41
N LYS A 346 9.44 -45.86 -22.62
CA LYS A 346 10.47 -44.80 -22.44
C LYS A 346 10.03 -43.70 -21.47
N ASN A 347 10.86 -43.54 -20.43
CA ASN A 347 11.36 -42.29 -19.83
C ASN A 347 10.42 -41.09 -19.76
N ASP A 348 10.17 -40.62 -18.53
CA ASP A 348 10.93 -39.45 -18.06
C ASP A 348 10.97 -39.41 -16.53
N ASP A 349 12.20 -39.30 -16.03
CA ASP A 349 12.56 -39.02 -14.65
C ASP A 349 11.92 -37.71 -14.17
N ILE A 350 11.06 -37.75 -13.15
CA ILE A 350 11.00 -36.66 -12.16
C ILE A 350 10.94 -37.26 -10.75
N GLU A 351 12.12 -37.23 -10.16
CA GLU A 351 12.46 -37.36 -8.75
C GLU A 351 11.49 -36.63 -7.80
N TYR A 352 10.74 -37.38 -6.98
CA TYR A 352 10.34 -36.94 -5.64
C TYR A 352 10.55 -38.10 -4.66
N LYS A 353 11.61 -37.99 -3.86
CA LYS A 353 11.91 -38.88 -2.74
C LYS A 353 10.80 -38.80 -1.69
N ASP A 354 9.98 -39.84 -1.62
CA ASP A 354 9.14 -40.11 -0.45
C ASP A 354 9.99 -40.81 0.62
N VAL A 355 10.21 -40.13 1.75
CA VAL A 355 10.97 -40.65 2.89
C VAL A 355 9.96 -41.26 3.86
N HIS A 356 9.56 -42.50 3.60
CA HIS A 356 8.92 -43.32 4.63
C HIS A 356 9.98 -43.75 5.65
N ILE A 357 9.99 -43.09 6.80
CA ILE A 357 10.68 -43.59 7.99
C ILE A 357 9.79 -44.68 8.59
N SER A 358 10.28 -45.91 8.48
CA SER A 358 9.83 -47.08 9.22
C SER A 358 9.94 -46.85 10.73
N ALA A 359 8.91 -47.24 11.47
CA ALA A 359 8.99 -47.42 12.91
C ALA A 359 8.21 -48.68 13.31
N ASP A 360 8.85 -49.84 13.10
CA ASP A 360 8.59 -51.02 13.89
C ASP A 360 9.20 -50.82 15.29
N VAL A 361 8.37 -50.63 16.31
CA VAL A 361 8.69 -51.04 17.69
C VAL A 361 7.40 -51.48 18.38
N ILE A 362 7.32 -52.79 18.60
CA ILE A 362 6.42 -53.47 19.52
C ILE A 362 6.72 -53.01 20.96
N ASN A 363 5.70 -52.66 21.73
CA ASN A 363 5.68 -52.95 23.17
C ASN A 363 4.26 -52.95 23.73
N ASP A 364 3.82 -54.15 24.12
CA ASP A 364 2.72 -54.42 25.02
C ASP A 364 3.04 -53.98 26.46
N ILE A 365 1.98 -53.71 27.23
CA ILE A 365 1.73 -54.10 28.64
C ILE A 365 1.12 -52.98 29.53
N ALA A 366 -0.06 -53.35 30.06
CA ALA A 366 -0.65 -53.06 31.38
C ALA A 366 -1.55 -51.83 31.61
N GLU A 367 -2.83 -52.17 31.75
CA GLU A 367 -3.82 -51.57 32.64
C GLU A 367 -3.29 -51.38 34.09
N SER A 368 -3.67 -50.28 34.74
CA SER A 368 -4.62 -50.30 35.86
C SER A 368 -4.56 -49.04 36.76
N SER A 369 -5.73 -48.73 37.31
CA SER A 369 -6.01 -47.94 38.52
C SER A 369 -6.04 -46.41 38.43
N ASP A 370 -7.30 -45.95 38.34
CA ASP A 370 -7.86 -44.73 38.90
C ASP A 370 -7.36 -44.47 40.35
N PRO A 371 -7.26 -43.21 40.79
CA PRO A 371 -8.21 -42.83 41.82
C PRO A 371 -8.80 -41.44 41.63
N ARG A 372 -10.13 -41.39 41.79
CA ARG A 372 -10.93 -40.21 42.10
C ARG A 372 -10.33 -39.38 43.24
N THR A 373 -10.24 -38.07 43.01
CA THR A 373 -10.11 -37.08 44.09
C THR A 373 -11.02 -35.88 43.83
N ASN A 374 -12.02 -35.75 44.71
CA ASN A 374 -12.66 -34.55 45.22
C ASN A 374 -12.83 -33.34 44.29
N ILE A 375 -14.09 -33.07 43.95
CA ILE A 375 -14.58 -31.84 43.34
C ILE A 375 -14.43 -30.70 44.36
N SER A 376 -13.41 -29.86 44.19
CA SER A 376 -13.32 -28.52 44.81
C SER A 376 -13.82 -27.46 43.82
N ASN A 377 -14.35 -26.35 44.34
CA ASN A 377 -14.81 -25.19 43.56
C ASN A 377 -13.72 -24.56 42.66
N ASP A 378 -12.44 -24.93 42.82
CA ASP A 378 -11.33 -24.52 41.94
C ASP A 378 -11.44 -25.10 40.52
N ASN A 379 -12.21 -26.18 40.33
CA ASN A 379 -12.36 -26.83 39.02
C ASN A 379 -13.18 -25.98 38.04
N ILE A 380 -14.05 -25.11 38.55
CA ILE A 380 -14.86 -24.17 37.74
C ILE A 380 -13.99 -23.00 37.25
N ASP A 381 -13.08 -22.50 38.09
CA ASP A 381 -12.13 -21.44 37.70
C ASP A 381 -11.02 -21.97 36.80
N MET A 382 -10.53 -23.20 36.99
CA MET A 382 -9.64 -23.87 36.03
C MET A 382 -10.34 -24.15 34.70
N SER A 383 -11.61 -24.53 34.71
CA SER A 383 -12.40 -24.73 33.48
C SER A 383 -12.63 -23.40 32.72
N LYS A 384 -12.89 -22.29 33.42
CA LYS A 384 -12.97 -20.96 32.83
C LYS A 384 -11.63 -20.48 32.31
N ALA A 385 -10.54 -20.64 33.06
CA ALA A 385 -9.20 -20.28 32.63
C ALA A 385 -8.76 -21.09 31.40
N LEU A 386 -9.12 -22.38 31.33
CA LEU A 386 -8.87 -23.22 30.17
C LEU A 386 -9.72 -22.82 28.96
N ALA A 387 -11.00 -22.50 29.16
CA ALA A 387 -11.87 -22.02 28.09
C ALA A 387 -11.36 -20.68 27.52
N GLN A 388 -10.90 -19.79 28.40
CA GLN A 388 -10.29 -18.52 28.01
C GLN A 388 -8.96 -18.73 27.27
N ALA A 389 -8.08 -19.61 27.76
CA ALA A 389 -6.83 -19.94 27.08
C ALA A 389 -7.05 -20.60 25.71
N LEU A 390 -8.09 -21.45 25.57
CA LEU A 390 -8.48 -22.02 24.28
C LEU A 390 -9.03 -20.96 23.33
N GLN A 391 -9.85 -20.04 23.83
CA GLN A 391 -10.36 -18.92 23.04
C GLN A 391 -9.23 -18.00 22.57
N GLU A 392 -8.25 -17.73 23.44
CA GLU A 392 -7.03 -16.97 23.08
C GLU A 392 -6.16 -17.74 22.08
N LYS A 393 -6.03 -19.06 22.21
CA LYS A 393 -5.33 -19.92 21.23
C LYS A 393 -6.01 -19.94 19.86
N VAL A 394 -7.33 -20.01 19.84
CA VAL A 394 -8.12 -19.96 18.60
C VAL A 394 -8.01 -18.57 17.97
N ALA A 395 -8.10 -17.51 18.78
CA ALA A 395 -7.92 -16.14 18.30
C ALA A 395 -6.51 -15.92 17.72
N THR A 396 -5.47 -16.41 18.39
CA THR A 396 -4.08 -16.30 17.92
C THR A 396 -3.82 -17.15 16.67
N LEU A 397 -4.38 -18.35 16.56
CA LEU A 397 -4.30 -19.17 15.35
C LEU A 397 -5.07 -18.57 14.17
N LEU A 398 -6.22 -17.92 14.43
CA LEU A 398 -7.01 -17.25 13.40
C LEU A 398 -6.27 -15.99 12.89
N LEU A 399 -5.63 -15.24 13.80
CA LEU A 399 -4.71 -14.16 13.45
C LEU A 399 -3.52 -14.65 12.64
N LEU A 400 -2.90 -15.77 13.02
CA LEU A 400 -1.78 -16.35 12.28
C LEU A 400 -2.21 -16.81 10.88
N SER A 401 -3.38 -17.45 10.76
CA SER A 401 -3.94 -17.88 9.48
C SER A 401 -4.26 -16.69 8.56
N GLN A 402 -4.83 -15.61 9.09
CA GLN A 402 -5.06 -14.38 8.33
C GLN A 402 -3.74 -13.72 7.90
N GLN A 403 -2.70 -13.80 8.73
CA GLN A 403 -1.38 -13.27 8.40
C GLN A 403 -0.70 -14.09 7.30
N GLU A 404 -0.81 -15.42 7.34
CA GLU A 404 -0.32 -16.32 6.28
C GLU A 404 -1.05 -16.08 4.95
N GLU A 405 -2.38 -15.88 4.98
CA GLU A 405 -3.16 -15.54 3.80
C GLU A 405 -2.75 -14.17 3.22
N ARG A 406 -2.54 -13.15 4.06
CA ARG A 406 -2.00 -11.85 3.62
C ARG A 406 -0.64 -11.99 2.97
N HIS A 407 0.28 -12.75 3.59
CA HIS A 407 1.61 -12.96 3.01
C HIS A 407 1.58 -13.70 1.68
N LEU A 408 0.64 -14.64 1.49
CA LEU A 408 0.44 -15.32 0.21
C LEU A 408 -0.10 -14.36 -0.86
N LEU A 409 -1.11 -13.56 -0.51
CA LEU A 409 -1.70 -12.57 -1.42
C LEU A 409 -0.70 -11.48 -1.80
N GLU A 410 0.10 -11.01 -0.85
CA GLU A 410 1.18 -10.05 -1.08
C GLU A 410 2.26 -10.63 -2.00
N ARG A 411 2.66 -11.89 -1.82
CA ARG A 411 3.56 -12.59 -2.75
C ARG A 411 2.98 -12.63 -4.17
N ASN A 412 1.73 -13.04 -4.31
CA ASN A 412 1.08 -13.16 -5.62
C ASN A 412 0.92 -11.78 -6.30
N MET A 413 0.58 -10.74 -5.54
CA MET A 413 0.51 -9.38 -6.05
C MET A 413 1.87 -8.87 -6.48
N ASN A 414 2.92 -9.12 -5.69
CA ASN A 414 4.29 -8.75 -6.04
C ASN A 414 4.77 -9.48 -7.29
N GLU A 415 4.45 -10.76 -7.46
CA GLU A 415 4.77 -11.50 -8.69
C GLU A 415 4.04 -10.93 -9.92
N ALA A 416 2.76 -10.58 -9.78
CA ALA A 416 1.99 -9.93 -10.85
C ALA A 416 2.55 -8.54 -11.21
N LEU A 417 2.96 -7.75 -10.20
CA LEU A 417 3.60 -6.46 -10.40
C LEU A 417 4.96 -6.59 -11.10
N LEU A 418 5.78 -7.58 -10.72
CA LEU A 418 7.05 -7.87 -11.40
C LEU A 418 6.85 -8.24 -12.87
N LYS A 419 5.86 -9.09 -13.18
CA LYS A 419 5.49 -9.40 -14.59
C LYS A 419 5.05 -8.15 -15.36
N LYS A 420 4.27 -7.26 -14.73
CA LYS A 420 3.86 -5.97 -15.30
C LYS A 420 5.05 -5.05 -15.58
N ILE A 421 6.01 -5.00 -14.66
CA ILE A 421 7.25 -4.22 -14.82
C ILE A 421 8.07 -4.76 -16.00
N GLU A 422 8.22 -6.08 -16.08
CA GLU A 422 8.97 -6.72 -17.18
C GLU A 422 8.28 -6.49 -18.54
N GLU A 423 6.95 -6.58 -18.61
CA GLU A 423 6.18 -6.25 -19.82
C GLU A 423 6.33 -4.78 -20.22
N LEU A 424 6.26 -3.85 -19.26
CA LEU A 424 6.46 -2.43 -19.51
C LEU A 424 7.89 -2.13 -19.98
N GLN A 425 8.91 -2.77 -19.40
CA GLN A 425 10.29 -2.64 -19.86
C GLN A 425 10.46 -3.17 -21.29
N LYS A 426 9.83 -4.30 -21.63
CA LYS A 426 9.84 -4.84 -22.98
C LYS A 426 9.14 -3.89 -23.97
N ASN A 427 7.97 -3.36 -23.61
CA ASN A 427 7.25 -2.39 -24.44
C ASN A 427 8.06 -1.10 -24.63
N LEU A 428 8.71 -0.60 -23.58
CA LEU A 428 9.59 0.56 -23.66
C LEU A 428 10.76 0.29 -24.62
N SER A 429 11.40 -0.88 -24.52
CA SER A 429 12.50 -1.26 -25.41
C SER A 429 12.05 -1.36 -26.87
N GLN A 430 10.85 -1.89 -27.12
CA GLN A 430 10.26 -1.97 -28.45
C GLN A 430 9.96 -0.58 -29.02
N VAL A 431 9.26 0.27 -28.27
CA VAL A 431 8.92 1.64 -28.70
C VAL A 431 10.19 2.46 -28.93
N THR A 432 11.22 2.27 -28.11
CA THR A 432 12.52 2.94 -28.29
C THR A 432 13.20 2.47 -29.58
N ASN A 433 13.23 1.16 -29.84
CA ASN A 433 13.78 0.61 -31.08
C ASN A 433 13.00 1.08 -32.32
N GLU A 434 11.67 1.11 -32.25
CA GLU A 434 10.82 1.62 -33.33
C GLU A 434 11.05 3.11 -33.58
N LYS A 435 11.18 3.92 -32.51
CA LYS A 435 11.50 5.35 -32.61
C LYS A 435 12.89 5.59 -33.20
N VAL A 436 13.90 4.85 -32.75
CA VAL A 436 15.26 4.92 -33.31
C VAL A 436 15.24 4.56 -34.80
N LYS A 437 14.52 3.51 -35.19
CA LYS A 437 14.37 3.13 -36.59
C LYS A 437 13.69 4.22 -37.42
N ALA A 438 12.61 4.82 -36.92
CA ALA A 438 11.93 5.92 -37.58
C ALA A 438 12.83 7.16 -37.73
N LEU A 439 13.61 7.49 -36.69
CA LEU A 439 14.59 8.58 -36.74
C LEU A 439 15.73 8.29 -37.72
N MET A 440 16.18 7.04 -37.82
CA MET A 440 17.20 6.61 -38.77
C MET A 440 16.68 6.68 -40.22
N GLU A 441 15.43 6.27 -40.46
CA GLU A 441 14.76 6.43 -41.76
C GLU A 441 14.55 7.91 -42.11
N LEU A 442 14.17 8.75 -41.15
CA LEU A 442 14.06 10.21 -41.33
C LEU A 442 15.42 10.85 -41.67
N ALA A 443 16.49 10.44 -40.98
CA ALA A 443 17.84 10.92 -41.26
C ALA A 443 18.29 10.54 -42.67
N LYS A 444 17.99 9.31 -43.11
CA LYS A 444 18.25 8.86 -44.48
C LYS A 444 17.46 9.66 -45.51
N LEU A 445 16.18 9.90 -45.28
CA LEU A 445 15.37 10.75 -46.16
C LEU A 445 15.88 12.19 -46.23
N LYS A 446 16.36 12.77 -45.12
CA LYS A 446 17.01 14.08 -45.12
C LYS A 446 18.31 14.08 -45.92
N GLN A 447 19.12 13.03 -45.82
CA GLN A 447 20.34 12.87 -46.61
C GLN A 447 20.02 12.75 -48.10
N ASP A 448 19.00 11.98 -48.47
CA ASP A 448 18.56 11.82 -49.86
C ASP A 448 18.02 13.15 -50.42
N ILE A 449 17.26 13.94 -49.63
CA ILE A 449 16.82 15.29 -50.01
C ILE A 449 18.01 16.23 -50.19
N GLN A 450 19.02 16.16 -49.32
CA GLN A 450 20.21 17.00 -49.40
C GLN A 450 21.06 16.64 -50.63
N LEU A 451 21.17 15.36 -50.99
CA LEU A 451 21.80 14.89 -52.23
C LEU A 451 21.04 15.38 -53.46
N LEU A 452 19.71 15.26 -53.47
CA LEU A 452 18.86 15.78 -54.56
C LEU A 452 18.94 17.31 -54.69
N GLN A 453 19.10 18.04 -53.59
CA GLN A 453 19.35 19.49 -53.61
C GLN A 453 20.75 19.82 -54.15
N GLN A 454 21.77 19.03 -53.82
CA GLN A 454 23.13 19.18 -54.36
C GLN A 454 23.20 18.88 -55.86
N ASP A 455 22.49 17.86 -56.33
CA ASP A 455 22.38 17.50 -57.75
C ASP A 455 21.63 18.59 -58.56
N SER A 456 20.69 19.32 -57.94
CA SER A 456 20.02 20.47 -58.55
C SER A 456 20.86 21.76 -58.59
N GLY A 457 21.93 21.83 -57.78
CA GLY A 457 22.82 22.99 -57.66
C GLY A 457 24.03 22.99 -58.61
N ASN A 458 24.33 21.84 -59.24
CA ASN A 458 25.51 21.66 -60.11
C ASN A 458 25.12 21.46 -61.59
N ASN A 459 24.48 22.46 -62.19
CA ASN A 459 24.44 22.59 -63.66
C ASN A 459 24.51 24.07 -64.08
N PRO A 460 25.67 24.59 -64.52
CA PRO A 460 25.74 25.92 -65.08
C PRO A 460 25.46 25.89 -66.58
N ARG A 461 24.51 26.72 -67.02
CA ARG A 461 24.35 27.28 -68.38
C ARG A 461 23.97 26.32 -69.52
N HIS A 462 22.72 26.38 -69.98
CA HIS A 462 22.33 27.13 -71.20
C HIS A 462 20.87 26.84 -71.64
N GLY A 463 20.12 27.93 -71.84
CA GLY A 463 19.03 28.17 -72.80
C GLY A 463 18.15 27.04 -73.33
N GLY A 464 16.84 27.15 -73.04
CA GLY A 464 15.76 26.73 -73.95
C GLY A 464 14.85 25.61 -73.42
N GLN A 465 13.52 25.87 -73.47
CA GLN A 465 12.39 24.95 -73.27
C GLN A 465 11.95 24.63 -71.83
N ALA A 466 11.18 25.55 -71.24
CA ALA A 466 10.34 25.30 -70.08
C ALA A 466 8.96 24.73 -70.51
N SER A 467 8.80 23.41 -70.47
CA SER A 467 7.46 22.80 -70.37
C SER A 467 7.42 21.37 -69.81
N ASN A 468 8.54 20.63 -69.77
CA ASN A 468 8.52 19.23 -69.31
C ASN A 468 8.99 18.99 -67.86
N ASP A 469 9.63 19.97 -67.20
CA ASP A 469 10.14 19.78 -65.83
C ASP A 469 9.05 19.85 -64.74
N LEU A 470 7.91 20.49 -65.01
CA LEU A 470 6.81 20.57 -64.03
C LEU A 470 6.09 19.23 -63.83
N ALA A 471 6.18 18.31 -64.79
CA ALA A 471 5.50 17.01 -64.73
C ALA A 471 6.31 15.94 -63.96
N ILE A 472 7.65 16.02 -63.99
CA ILE A 472 8.53 15.08 -63.27
C ILE A 472 8.59 15.44 -61.78
N VAL A 473 8.65 16.74 -61.45
CA VAL A 473 8.59 17.23 -60.06
C VAL A 473 7.23 16.90 -59.41
N LYS A 474 6.12 16.96 -60.15
CA LYS A 474 4.79 16.54 -59.65
C LYS A 474 4.67 15.03 -59.42
N ARG A 475 5.26 14.19 -60.27
CA ARG A 475 5.21 12.72 -60.09
C ARG A 475 6.01 12.25 -58.87
N ASN A 476 7.17 12.86 -58.61
CA ASN A 476 8.01 12.48 -57.47
C ASN A 476 7.37 12.92 -56.13
N LYS A 477 6.71 14.09 -56.10
CA LYS A 477 5.97 14.56 -54.92
C LYS A 477 4.78 13.66 -54.55
N ILE A 478 4.07 13.12 -55.54
CA ILE A 478 2.93 12.19 -55.34
C ILE A 478 3.40 10.82 -54.82
N GLN A 479 4.58 10.36 -55.24
CA GLN A 479 5.13 9.08 -54.80
C GLN A 479 5.72 9.15 -53.37
N GLU A 480 6.29 10.30 -52.99
CA GLU A 480 6.73 10.60 -51.61
C GLU A 480 5.56 10.73 -50.63
N GLU A 481 4.48 11.41 -51.04
CA GLU A 481 3.24 11.48 -50.24
C GLU A 481 2.62 10.08 -50.05
N GLY A 482 2.67 9.21 -51.06
CA GLY A 482 2.19 7.82 -50.99
C GLY A 482 2.97 6.95 -50.00
N LYS A 483 4.30 7.10 -49.93
CA LYS A 483 5.15 6.38 -48.97
C LYS A 483 4.95 6.90 -47.54
N LEU A 484 4.83 8.21 -47.35
CA LEU A 484 4.51 8.82 -46.06
C LEU A 484 3.13 8.38 -45.55
N LYS A 485 2.12 8.33 -46.45
CA LYS A 485 0.78 7.81 -46.13
C LYS A 485 0.79 6.34 -45.72
N ASN A 486 1.66 5.52 -46.31
CA ASN A 486 1.80 4.11 -45.93
C ASN A 486 2.51 3.93 -44.59
N ILE A 487 3.49 4.78 -44.24
CA ILE A 487 4.15 4.77 -42.92
C ILE A 487 3.16 5.24 -41.82
N ILE A 488 2.34 6.26 -42.11
CA ILE A 488 1.27 6.74 -41.22
C ILE A 488 0.13 5.70 -41.09
N LYS A 489 -0.10 4.86 -42.10
CA LYS A 489 -1.05 3.73 -42.02
C LYS A 489 -0.51 2.56 -41.18
N LYS A 490 0.81 2.34 -41.18
CA LYS A 490 1.45 1.20 -40.51
C LYS A 490 1.77 1.46 -39.03
N THR A 491 1.66 2.71 -38.59
CA THR A 491 1.82 3.14 -37.19
C THR A 491 0.43 3.45 -36.60
N TYR A 492 0.23 3.16 -35.31
CA TYR A 492 -1.03 3.37 -34.56
C TYR A 492 -1.51 4.86 -34.47
N LEU A 493 -0.85 5.78 -35.19
CA LEU A 493 -1.15 7.20 -35.26
C LEU A 493 -2.53 7.53 -35.86
N ARG A 494 -3.10 6.65 -36.69
CA ARG A 494 -4.44 6.89 -37.27
C ARG A 494 -5.54 6.96 -36.20
N ARG A 495 -5.42 6.20 -35.11
CA ARG A 495 -6.39 6.22 -34.00
C ARG A 495 -6.40 7.55 -33.23
N TRP A 496 -5.31 8.31 -33.33
CA TRP A 496 -5.19 9.62 -32.68
C TRP A 496 -5.61 10.79 -33.59
N ILE A 497 -5.52 10.63 -34.92
CA ILE A 497 -5.80 11.71 -35.89
C ILE A 497 -7.24 11.63 -36.44
N SER A 498 -7.85 10.44 -36.50
CA SER A 498 -9.19 10.26 -37.08
C SER A 498 -10.36 10.67 -36.18
N ASN A 499 -10.15 11.09 -34.94
CA ASN A 499 -11.24 11.58 -34.07
C ASN A 499 -11.57 13.07 -34.25
N ALA A 500 -11.03 13.73 -35.28
CA ALA A 500 -11.19 15.18 -35.49
C ALA A 500 -11.99 15.57 -36.73
N GLN A 501 -12.39 14.64 -37.58
CA GLN A 501 -13.14 14.91 -38.80
C GLN A 501 -14.01 13.69 -39.12
N ASP A 502 -15.29 13.95 -39.33
CA ASP A 502 -16.36 13.00 -39.67
C ASP A 502 -17.09 12.43 -38.45
N ASP A 503 -17.92 13.26 -37.80
CA ASP A 503 -19.38 13.02 -37.75
C ASP A 503 -20.14 14.04 -36.88
N ALA A 504 -21.40 14.27 -37.28
CA ALA A 504 -22.52 14.82 -36.51
C ALA A 504 -22.55 16.32 -36.14
N SER A 505 -23.37 17.03 -36.92
CA SER A 505 -24.10 18.23 -36.51
C SER A 505 -24.89 17.99 -35.21
N THR A 506 -24.88 19.02 -34.35
CA THR A 506 -25.60 19.24 -33.07
C THR A 506 -24.79 19.05 -31.77
N ASP A 507 -23.80 18.15 -31.71
CA ASP A 507 -22.94 17.97 -30.52
C ASP A 507 -21.73 18.91 -30.44
N ALA A 508 -21.46 19.66 -31.51
CA ALA A 508 -20.26 20.47 -31.65
C ALA A 508 -20.11 21.60 -30.62
N LYS A 509 -21.21 22.15 -30.07
CA LYS A 509 -21.13 23.23 -29.06
C LYS A 509 -20.76 22.68 -27.69
N GLU A 510 -21.38 21.60 -27.27
CA GLU A 510 -21.14 21.00 -25.95
C GLU A 510 -19.76 20.32 -25.91
N TYR A 511 -19.36 19.63 -26.98
CA TYR A 511 -17.99 19.11 -27.10
C TYR A 511 -16.92 20.21 -27.22
N SER A 512 -17.19 21.35 -27.87
CA SER A 512 -16.22 22.46 -27.89
C SER A 512 -16.06 23.12 -26.52
N VAL A 513 -17.16 23.23 -25.76
CA VAL A 513 -17.16 23.80 -24.41
C VAL A 513 -16.48 22.84 -23.44
N ASN A 514 -16.72 21.53 -23.58
CA ASN A 514 -16.05 20.50 -22.79
C ASN A 514 -14.56 20.37 -23.15
N LEU A 515 -14.19 20.52 -24.42
CA LEU A 515 -12.79 20.55 -24.84
C LEU A 515 -12.08 21.84 -24.39
N ALA A 516 -12.75 23.00 -24.43
CA ALA A 516 -12.22 24.25 -23.90
C ALA A 516 -12.06 24.17 -22.38
N ARG A 517 -13.06 23.62 -21.68
CA ARG A 517 -13.02 23.36 -20.24
C ARG A 517 -11.89 22.40 -19.88
N LEU A 518 -11.75 21.29 -20.59
CA LEU A 518 -10.64 20.34 -20.38
C LEU A 518 -9.28 20.96 -20.70
N LYS A 519 -9.18 21.86 -21.69
CA LYS A 519 -7.94 22.59 -21.97
C LYS A 519 -7.61 23.60 -20.87
N ILE A 520 -8.61 24.26 -20.30
CA ILE A 520 -8.45 25.17 -19.16
C ILE A 520 -8.04 24.36 -17.93
N GLU A 521 -8.73 23.27 -17.61
CA GLU A 521 -8.39 22.38 -16.50
C GLU A 521 -6.97 21.82 -16.66
N ASN A 522 -6.61 21.32 -17.85
CA ASN A 522 -5.25 20.84 -18.11
C ASN A 522 -4.20 21.95 -17.99
N ALA A 523 -4.49 23.18 -18.44
CA ALA A 523 -3.61 24.32 -18.25
C ALA A 523 -3.46 24.70 -16.77
N THR A 524 -4.55 24.69 -15.98
CA THR A 524 -4.52 24.93 -14.53
C THR A 524 -3.78 23.81 -13.79
N PHE A 525 -3.92 22.56 -14.21
CA PHE A 525 -3.15 21.44 -13.66
C PHE A 525 -1.66 21.58 -13.98
N GLN A 526 -1.30 21.95 -15.21
CA GLN A 526 0.09 22.21 -15.58
C GLN A 526 0.69 23.37 -14.79
N GLU A 527 -0.06 24.44 -14.56
CA GLU A 527 0.36 25.57 -13.71
C GLU A 527 0.52 25.14 -12.25
N SER A 528 -0.39 24.32 -11.71
CA SER A 528 -0.29 23.76 -10.36
C SER A 528 0.94 22.84 -10.21
N VAL A 529 1.24 22.00 -11.21
CA VAL A 529 2.43 21.14 -11.21
C VAL A 529 3.70 21.99 -11.28
N ALA A 530 3.74 22.99 -12.16
CA ALA A 530 4.87 23.92 -12.24
C ALA A 530 5.08 24.71 -10.93
N ASN A 531 3.99 25.10 -10.25
CA ASN A 531 4.06 25.74 -8.94
C ASN A 531 4.58 24.78 -7.86
N MET A 532 4.20 23.51 -7.89
CA MET A 532 4.71 22.47 -6.98
C MET A 532 6.20 22.18 -7.23
N GLU A 533 6.65 22.16 -8.47
CA GLU A 533 8.07 22.04 -8.84
C GLU A 533 8.88 23.25 -8.35
N ARG A 534 8.34 24.47 -8.50
CA ARG A 534 8.94 25.71 -7.96
C ARG A 534 9.02 25.67 -6.43
N LEU A 535 7.96 25.21 -5.76
CA LEU A 535 7.91 25.08 -4.30
C LEU A 535 8.97 24.07 -3.83
N THR A 536 9.01 22.88 -4.42
CA THR A 536 9.97 21.82 -4.08
C THR A 536 11.41 22.26 -4.31
N SER A 537 11.66 22.98 -5.41
CA SER A 537 12.98 23.54 -5.71
C SER A 537 13.39 24.63 -4.70
N SER A 538 12.46 25.49 -4.31
CA SER A 538 12.71 26.57 -3.33
C SER A 538 12.96 25.99 -1.94
N ILE A 539 12.20 24.97 -1.52
CA ILE A 539 12.45 24.23 -0.26
C ILE A 539 13.85 23.61 -0.26
N HIS A 540 14.25 22.96 -1.36
CA HIS A 540 15.58 22.35 -1.45
C HIS A 540 16.70 23.38 -1.37
N ARG A 541 16.59 24.50 -2.10
CA ARG A 541 17.58 25.59 -2.05
C ARG A 541 17.62 26.26 -0.68
N LEU A 542 16.46 26.51 -0.06
CA LEU A 542 16.35 27.08 1.28
C LEU A 542 16.98 26.17 2.34
N HIS A 543 16.77 24.86 2.25
CA HIS A 543 17.43 23.90 3.13
C HIS A 543 18.96 23.95 2.99
N ILE A 544 19.49 23.96 1.77
CA ILE A 544 20.93 24.10 1.52
C ILE A 544 21.48 25.41 2.09
N SER A 545 20.79 26.53 1.85
CA SER A 545 21.23 27.85 2.34
C SER A 545 21.18 27.94 3.87
N LEU A 546 20.18 27.36 4.52
CA LEU A 546 20.11 27.28 5.99
C LEU A 546 21.23 26.42 6.58
N MET A 547 21.55 25.28 5.94
CA MET A 547 22.68 24.45 6.35
C MET A 547 24.01 25.21 6.24
N LYS A 548 24.21 25.99 5.17
CA LYS A 548 25.40 26.85 5.02
C LYS A 548 25.49 27.92 6.10
N VAL A 549 24.39 28.65 6.37
CA VAL A 549 24.34 29.63 7.47
C VAL A 549 24.64 28.96 8.82
N GLN A 550 24.14 27.74 9.05
CA GLN A 550 24.39 27.01 10.29
C GLN A 550 25.84 26.52 10.43
N GLU A 551 26.46 26.06 9.34
CA GLU A 551 27.87 25.63 9.32
C GLU A 551 28.82 26.82 9.53
N ASP A 552 28.55 27.95 8.87
CA ASP A 552 29.38 29.14 8.99
C ASP A 552 29.27 29.81 10.36
N LEU A 553 28.09 29.77 11.01
CA LEU A 553 27.92 30.25 12.40
C LEU A 553 28.60 29.37 13.45
N LYS A 554 28.93 28.10 13.12
CA LYS A 554 29.65 27.16 13.99
C LYS A 554 31.17 27.22 13.81
N SER A 555 31.65 27.85 12.73
CA SER A 555 33.08 28.03 12.47
C SER A 555 33.68 29.10 13.39
N GLU A 556 34.89 28.85 13.92
CA GLU A 556 35.61 29.79 14.80
C GLU A 556 36.14 31.04 14.06
N ALA A 557 36.17 31.00 12.72
CA ALA A 557 36.39 32.19 11.89
C ALA A 557 35.07 32.95 11.81
N GLY A 558 34.98 34.14 12.43
CA GLY A 558 33.75 34.94 12.52
C GLY A 558 33.02 35.20 11.19
N PRO A 559 31.84 35.86 11.23
CA PRO A 559 30.94 35.96 10.09
C PRO A 559 31.64 36.53 8.86
N SER A 560 31.73 35.71 7.81
CA SER A 560 32.38 36.05 6.54
C SER A 560 31.37 36.63 5.53
N GLU A 561 31.84 37.25 4.46
CA GLU A 561 30.98 37.76 3.35
C GLU A 561 30.05 36.65 2.79
N ASN A 562 30.49 35.39 2.85
CA ASN A 562 29.72 34.22 2.46
C ASN A 562 28.47 34.01 3.35
N THR A 563 28.51 34.41 4.64
CA THR A 563 27.36 34.30 5.55
C THR A 563 26.23 35.26 5.18
N TYR A 564 26.59 36.47 4.73
CA TYR A 564 25.62 37.46 4.24
C TYR A 564 25.02 37.04 2.89
N GLU A 565 25.84 36.44 2.02
CA GLU A 565 25.35 35.88 0.75
C GLU A 565 24.40 34.68 0.98
N ALA A 566 24.73 33.80 1.93
CA ALA A 566 23.87 32.68 2.30
C ALA A 566 22.55 33.16 2.95
N LEU A 567 22.61 34.18 3.81
CA LEU A 567 21.43 34.74 4.49
C LEU A 567 20.53 35.54 3.53
N SER A 568 21.10 36.31 2.60
CA SER A 568 20.34 36.95 1.51
C SER A 568 19.71 35.91 0.56
N SER A 569 20.38 34.78 0.33
CA SER A 569 19.80 33.63 -0.39
C SER A 569 18.63 32.99 0.38
N VAL A 570 18.68 32.91 1.71
CA VAL A 570 17.55 32.46 2.54
C VAL A 570 16.36 33.43 2.42
N ILE A 571 16.59 34.74 2.45
CA ILE A 571 15.53 35.76 2.32
C ILE A 571 14.88 35.71 0.94
N THR A 572 15.67 35.59 -0.13
CA THR A 572 15.14 35.52 -1.50
C THR A 572 14.34 34.24 -1.76
N GLU A 573 14.84 33.08 -1.34
CA GLU A 573 14.10 31.80 -1.48
C GLU A 573 12.86 31.74 -0.57
N SER A 574 12.90 32.33 0.63
CA SER A 574 11.73 32.43 1.52
C SER A 574 10.63 33.31 0.91
N ASN A 575 10.99 34.43 0.27
CA ASN A 575 10.03 35.29 -0.45
C ASN A 575 9.44 34.58 -1.68
N LEU A 576 10.24 33.80 -2.41
CA LEU A 576 9.76 32.97 -3.51
C LEU A 576 8.80 31.89 -3.02
N MET A 577 9.10 31.26 -1.87
CA MET A 577 8.24 30.27 -1.23
C MET A 577 6.93 30.88 -0.72
N LYS A 578 6.99 32.07 -0.11
CA LYS A 578 5.81 32.84 0.31
C LYS A 578 4.90 33.17 -0.86
N THR A 579 5.48 33.61 -1.99
CA THR A 579 4.74 33.90 -3.22
C THR A 579 4.13 32.64 -3.83
N ALA A 580 4.86 31.53 -3.83
CA ALA A 580 4.36 30.25 -4.32
C ALA A 580 3.20 29.72 -3.47
N LEU A 581 3.32 29.75 -2.14
CA LEU A 581 2.27 29.33 -1.20
C LEU A 581 1.03 30.23 -1.26
N GLY A 582 1.21 31.55 -1.44
CA GLY A 582 0.09 32.49 -1.62
C GLY A 582 -0.70 32.29 -2.93
N ASN A 583 -0.09 31.66 -3.94
CA ASN A 583 -0.74 31.34 -5.22
C ASN A 583 -1.35 29.93 -5.26
N VAL A 584 -1.22 29.13 -4.19
CA VAL A 584 -1.89 27.83 -4.09
C VAL A 584 -3.33 28.07 -3.60
N LEU A 585 -4.29 27.99 -4.52
CA LEU A 585 -5.68 27.74 -4.12
C LEU A 585 -5.76 26.32 -3.53
N PRO A 586 -6.22 26.13 -2.28
CA PRO A 586 -6.43 24.80 -1.76
C PRO A 586 -7.49 24.09 -2.61
N ILE A 587 -7.20 22.87 -3.03
CA ILE A 587 -8.18 21.95 -3.62
C ILE A 587 -9.30 21.83 -2.59
N SER A 588 -10.44 22.45 -2.88
CA SER A 588 -11.60 22.45 -2.01
C SER A 588 -12.16 21.03 -1.87
N TRP A 589 -11.67 20.27 -0.90
CA TRP A 589 -12.40 19.14 -0.32
C TRP A 589 -13.36 19.68 0.73
N SER A 590 -14.32 20.52 0.32
CA SER A 590 -15.56 20.66 1.04
C SER A 590 -16.51 19.60 0.49
N GLY A 591 -16.44 18.40 1.06
CA GLY A 591 -17.55 17.47 0.95
C GLY A 591 -18.77 18.13 1.59
N ASN A 592 -19.72 18.56 0.78
CA ASN A 592 -21.08 18.84 1.24
C ASN A 592 -21.68 17.52 1.74
N SER A 593 -21.37 17.14 2.97
CA SER A 593 -22.13 16.16 3.76
C SER A 593 -23.17 16.94 4.56
N ALA A 594 -24.16 17.48 3.85
CA ALA A 594 -25.36 18.02 4.45
C ALA A 594 -26.55 17.56 3.60
N ASP A 595 -26.83 16.26 3.66
CA ASP A 595 -28.18 15.72 3.69
C ASP A 595 -28.11 14.22 4.01
N ASP A 596 -29.12 13.75 4.76
CA ASP A 596 -29.39 12.38 5.22
C ASP A 596 -28.53 11.80 6.36
N ALA A 597 -28.95 12.05 7.62
CA ALA A 597 -29.73 11.07 8.42
C ALA A 597 -29.64 11.26 9.96
N ILE A 598 -30.73 11.76 10.56
CA ILE A 598 -31.49 11.23 11.72
C ILE A 598 -30.85 11.23 13.16
N THR A 599 -31.24 12.26 13.93
CA THR A 599 -31.64 12.38 15.37
C THR A 599 -30.89 11.70 16.54
N TYR A 600 -30.55 12.49 17.57
CA TYR A 600 -31.32 12.60 18.85
C TYR A 600 -30.76 13.70 19.79
N GLU A 601 -31.66 14.56 20.29
CA GLU A 601 -31.64 15.43 21.48
C GLU A 601 -30.39 16.25 21.88
N SER A 602 -30.51 17.59 21.80
CA SER A 602 -30.41 18.45 22.99
C SER A 602 -31.04 19.81 22.70
N LEU A 603 -32.18 20.04 23.36
CA LEU A 603 -32.85 21.33 23.52
C LEU A 603 -31.89 22.37 24.13
N TYR A 604 -31.76 23.54 23.50
CA TYR A 604 -31.94 24.84 24.16
C TYR A 604 -31.97 25.96 23.10
N GLU A 605 -33.00 26.77 23.24
CA GLU A 605 -33.44 27.87 22.40
C GLU A 605 -32.59 29.14 22.67
N SER A 606 -32.22 29.90 21.62
CA SER A 606 -32.23 31.39 21.64
C SER A 606 -31.74 31.99 20.30
N SER A 607 -32.71 32.51 19.56
CA SER A 607 -32.77 33.80 18.86
C SER A 607 -31.61 34.37 18.03
N ASP A 608 -32.03 34.74 16.81
CA ASP A 608 -31.71 35.91 15.97
C ASP A 608 -30.79 35.77 14.74
N PRO A 609 -31.25 36.27 13.56
CA PRO A 609 -30.51 36.23 12.30
C PRO A 609 -29.70 37.53 12.17
N SER A 610 -28.40 37.46 12.44
CA SER A 610 -27.48 38.55 12.08
C SER A 610 -26.53 38.07 11.01
N GLU A 611 -26.53 38.79 9.89
CA GLU A 611 -25.45 38.82 8.92
C GLU A 611 -24.11 38.84 9.64
N ALA A 612 -23.41 37.70 9.61
CA ALA A 612 -21.99 37.65 9.85
C ALA A 612 -21.40 37.06 8.58
N SER A 613 -20.64 37.92 7.90
CA SER A 613 -19.64 37.65 6.88
C SER A 613 -19.30 36.17 6.75
N ARG A 614 -19.35 35.66 5.51
CA ARG A 614 -18.55 34.51 5.09
C ARG A 614 -17.10 34.83 5.46
N SER A 615 -16.67 34.41 6.66
CA SER A 615 -15.26 34.25 6.93
C SER A 615 -14.81 33.18 5.95
N GLU A 616 -14.03 33.58 4.95
CA GLU A 616 -13.09 32.70 4.28
C GLU A 616 -12.34 31.98 5.40
N LYS A 617 -12.79 30.77 5.74
CA LYS A 617 -12.01 29.88 6.61
C LYS A 617 -10.84 29.46 5.74
N ALA A 618 -9.74 30.21 5.86
CA ALA A 618 -8.46 29.81 5.32
C ALA A 618 -8.17 28.38 5.82
N ASP A 619 -7.76 27.51 4.91
CA ASP A 619 -7.37 26.15 5.24
C ASP A 619 -6.27 26.20 6.32
N PRO A 620 -6.48 25.58 7.50
CA PRO A 620 -5.52 25.66 8.62
C PRO A 620 -4.12 25.20 8.22
N LEU A 621 -3.99 24.30 7.23
CA LEU A 621 -2.70 23.84 6.73
C LEU A 621 -1.97 24.93 5.91
N SER A 622 -2.72 25.65 5.07
CA SER A 622 -2.18 26.74 4.26
C SER A 622 -1.79 27.95 5.13
N SER A 623 -2.59 28.28 6.15
CA SER A 623 -2.29 29.34 7.12
C SER A 623 -1.00 29.05 7.90
N ALA A 624 -0.91 27.84 8.47
CA ALA A 624 0.27 27.42 9.23
C ALA A 624 1.54 27.42 8.35
N SER A 625 1.44 26.98 7.08
CA SER A 625 2.58 26.99 6.18
C SER A 625 3.08 28.40 5.87
N LEU A 626 2.18 29.38 5.68
CA LEU A 626 2.52 30.77 5.41
C LEU A 626 3.16 31.45 6.63
N GLU A 627 2.59 31.22 7.82
CA GLU A 627 3.11 31.73 9.09
C GLU A 627 4.55 31.24 9.37
N MET A 628 4.85 29.97 9.07
CA MET A 628 6.21 29.44 9.22
C MET A 628 7.21 30.12 8.29
N VAL A 629 6.83 30.45 7.05
CA VAL A 629 7.70 31.17 6.11
C VAL A 629 7.93 32.61 6.57
N GLU A 630 6.91 33.26 7.11
CA GLU A 630 7.03 34.62 7.66
C GLU A 630 7.93 34.66 8.90
N LEU A 631 7.82 33.67 9.79
CA LEU A 631 8.74 33.54 10.93
C LEU A 631 10.18 33.32 10.48
N LEU A 632 10.40 32.52 9.44
CA LEU A 632 11.74 32.29 8.88
C LEU A 632 12.32 33.56 8.25
N LEU A 633 11.49 34.33 7.54
CA LEU A 633 11.88 35.61 6.95
C LEU A 633 12.32 36.60 8.05
N LEU A 634 11.49 36.76 9.09
CA LEU A 634 11.79 37.62 10.24
C LEU A 634 13.06 37.16 10.98
N ALA A 635 13.25 35.85 11.16
CA ALA A 635 14.45 35.31 11.78
C ALA A 635 15.71 35.60 10.94
N ALA A 636 15.63 35.48 9.61
CA ALA A 636 16.74 35.78 8.72
C ALA A 636 17.07 37.28 8.70
N GLU A 637 16.07 38.15 8.66
CA GLU A 637 16.23 39.61 8.70
C GLU A 637 16.85 40.07 10.03
N THR A 638 16.33 39.59 11.17
CA THR A 638 16.88 39.92 12.51
C THR A 638 18.30 39.40 12.71
N LEU A 639 18.65 38.24 12.15
CA LEU A 639 20.03 37.75 12.13
C LEU A 639 20.93 38.62 11.24
N THR A 640 20.41 39.11 10.11
CA THR A 640 21.15 40.01 9.21
C THR A 640 21.45 41.33 9.91
N GLU A 641 20.46 41.94 10.56
CA GLU A 641 20.61 43.17 11.35
C GLU A 641 21.63 43.00 12.47
N ARG A 642 21.54 41.92 13.26
CA ARG A 642 22.51 41.64 14.34
C ARG A 642 23.94 41.47 13.84
N LEU A 643 24.13 40.84 12.68
CA LEU A 643 25.47 40.68 12.09
C LEU A 643 26.00 42.03 11.58
N ILE A 644 25.16 42.87 10.97
CA ILE A 644 25.53 44.23 10.54
C ILE A 644 25.90 45.10 11.75
N ASP A 645 25.12 45.08 12.83
CA ASP A 645 25.38 45.84 14.06
C ASP A 645 26.67 45.40 14.76
N ARG A 646 26.98 44.10 14.71
CA ARG A 646 28.21 43.53 15.27
C ARG A 646 29.46 43.96 14.48
N ASN A 647 29.35 44.12 13.17
CA ASN A 647 30.42 44.62 12.31
C ASN A 647 30.56 46.15 12.35
N ALA A 648 29.51 46.89 12.73
CA ALA A 648 29.56 48.35 12.92
C ALA A 648 30.10 48.79 14.31
N SER A 649 30.14 47.88 15.28
CA SER A 649 30.70 48.11 16.64
C SER A 649 32.17 47.68 16.80
N ILE A 650 32.81 47.22 15.72
CA ILE A 650 34.26 46.97 15.61
C ILE A 650 34.85 48.11 14.77
#